data_AF-A0A0G0QRZ3-F1
#
_entry.id   AF-A0A0G0QRZ3-F1
#
_cell.length_a   1.000
_cell.length_b   1.000
_cell.length_c   1.000
_cell.angle_alpha   90.00
_cell.angle_beta   90.00
_cell.angle_gamma   90.00
#
_symmetry.space_group_name_H-M   'P 1'
#
loop_
_entity.id
_entity.type
_entity.pdbx_description
1 polymer ?
#
loop_
_entity_poly.entity_id
_entity_poly.type
_entity_poly.pdbx_seq_one_letter_code
_entity_poly.pdbx_strand_id
1 'polypeptide(L)'
;MISFRIISTYFIFTLLIASAFGTEPGQEKEIISIVESGRTVFQRMEPDAGLCLSIRNSGEKTLSAVSARINSADNILRDKIAIPDISPQSSISVKIPIDTTLKPGKYDTGLHFTGMLENLQFDKEITLIIIIVPRQNKDEFPVILWSVSSLDKIKGIGFTHAGLPLSRNYENIWKKGKPLGLQSNNLLKKMDDAMSSGIRCMINMLPGECISASENLKMKYQRIDRNGGTYRRCGLCGNFPEIQNYFYNVGASIAMSYGKHPAFQAVNINTEVRDTSEICFHKHDRDAYITYSGEDFPAEVSSKRGLSAALKQKYVPVNGIVPDDNTILKFYKWFWKEGDAWNILNSKVHEGLKTSGRPDFWTFNDPAGRVPPTWGSGGDVDAISHWTYTYPDPLRMALAVDELFAMAKGKPGQKVMKMTQVIWYRKQTAPTLPAKEKYRAEWEKKEPDATFITTAPDHLREAFWLKISRPVQGIMYFGTGVLFGEGKSQRLTNPETLKVLSELLHKTLAPLGPTLLQVPGIRPDVAILESFTSSVFGEEATWGWARGWTGDAHLMLQWARLQPEVIYEETIVRDGLDGVKVLLTPNCSVLPVSVFEKIREFQRKGGIIVADQNLAPALKSDILLRKFTRNGPPDKSKTELQNMASKLRDELKEVYTPSLDSSDSDVIVYRRAYKDTDYIFAINDKRTYGDYVGHHRKVMEKGLPNTAELFLKRKNVCVYDLTENREILTKSTENGIKWNADLAPGGGRLYMVSSRPLEKIIIDVAPRKEDEQKVRISAKVTDKKLQPLDAVVPMEIKIIDPKGKEAEFSGYYGAKDGIQEINLDLAKNDGPGTWIIKAKELATGKTAEAAFKFIKK
;
A
#
# COMPACT_ATOMS: atom_id res chain seq x y z
N MET A 1 17.60 -0.04 -27.65
CA MET A 1 17.34 -1.48 -27.93
C MET A 1 16.37 -1.53 -29.07
N ILE A 2 16.75 -2.28 -30.10
CA ILE A 2 16.28 -2.16 -31.47
C ILE A 2 14.90 -2.81 -31.65
N SER A 3 14.08 -2.11 -32.42
CA SER A 3 12.83 -2.44 -33.09
C SER A 3 12.56 -3.94 -33.34
N PHE A 4 11.38 -4.41 -32.93
CA PHE A 4 10.61 -5.39 -33.71
C PHE A 4 9.12 -5.07 -33.59
N ARG A 5 8.60 -4.48 -34.66
CA ARG A 5 7.19 -4.51 -35.06
C ARG A 5 6.81 -5.94 -35.42
N ILE A 6 5.51 -6.24 -35.27
CA ILE A 6 4.67 -7.21 -35.99
C ILE A 6 3.85 -8.10 -35.01
N ILE A 7 2.55 -8.14 -35.32
CA ILE A 7 1.43 -8.97 -34.83
C ILE A 7 0.67 -8.48 -33.57
N SER A 8 -0.36 -7.66 -33.80
CA SER A 8 -1.69 -7.89 -33.22
C SER A 8 -2.75 -7.15 -34.04
N THR A 9 -3.11 -7.73 -35.19
CA THR A 9 -4.28 -7.33 -35.98
C THR A 9 -5.39 -8.33 -35.69
N TYR A 10 -6.01 -8.24 -34.52
CA TYR A 10 -7.19 -9.03 -34.15
C TYR A 10 -8.01 -8.27 -33.10
N PHE A 11 -8.46 -7.04 -33.38
CA PHE A 11 -9.54 -6.37 -32.63
C PHE A 11 -10.18 -5.19 -33.40
N ILE A 12 -10.15 -5.25 -34.73
CA ILE A 12 -10.91 -4.36 -35.63
C ILE A 12 -11.60 -5.25 -36.65
N PHE A 13 -12.45 -6.19 -36.20
CA PHE A 13 -13.27 -7.00 -37.12
C PHE A 13 -14.60 -7.44 -36.50
N THR A 14 -15.14 -6.65 -35.56
CA THR A 14 -16.51 -6.85 -35.03
C THR A 14 -17.33 -5.55 -34.93
N LEU A 15 -16.80 -4.42 -35.41
CA LEU A 15 -17.56 -3.16 -35.55
C LEU A 15 -17.51 -2.54 -36.96
N LEU A 16 -17.01 -3.30 -37.95
CA LEU A 16 -16.89 -2.87 -39.35
C LEU A 16 -17.31 -3.95 -40.37
N ILE A 17 -17.97 -5.03 -39.90
CA ILE A 17 -18.78 -5.93 -40.74
C ILE A 17 -20.24 -5.95 -40.24
N ALA A 18 -20.83 -4.78 -40.05
CA ALA A 18 -22.28 -4.64 -40.03
C ALA A 18 -22.78 -3.68 -41.14
N SER A 19 -21.86 -3.21 -42.00
CA SER A 19 -22.15 -2.25 -43.07
C SER A 19 -21.77 -2.74 -44.47
N ALA A 20 -21.59 -4.05 -44.68
CA ALA A 20 -21.18 -4.58 -46.00
C ALA A 20 -21.74 -5.96 -46.39
N PHE A 21 -22.63 -6.57 -45.59
CA PHE A 21 -23.42 -7.72 -46.04
C PHE A 21 -24.89 -7.35 -45.91
N GLY A 22 -25.62 -7.48 -47.02
CA GLY A 22 -27.05 -7.24 -47.08
C GLY A 22 -27.75 -7.98 -45.95
N THR A 23 -28.59 -7.24 -45.24
CA THR A 23 -29.60 -7.78 -44.33
C THR A 23 -30.33 -8.92 -45.04
N GLU A 24 -30.37 -10.10 -44.42
CA GLU A 24 -31.35 -11.11 -44.77
C GLU A 24 -32.74 -10.46 -44.78
N PRO A 25 -33.56 -10.65 -45.84
CA PRO A 25 -34.89 -10.07 -45.91
C PRO A 25 -35.79 -10.83 -44.94
N GLY A 26 -36.00 -10.28 -43.75
CA GLY A 26 -36.89 -10.86 -42.74
C GLY A 26 -36.76 -10.35 -41.30
N GLN A 27 -35.70 -9.61 -40.94
CA GLN A 27 -35.64 -8.96 -39.63
C GLN A 27 -36.27 -7.57 -39.68
N GLU A 28 -37.42 -7.41 -39.02
CA GLU A 28 -37.98 -6.09 -38.72
C GLU A 28 -36.91 -5.21 -38.07
N LYS A 29 -36.68 -4.02 -38.64
CA LYS A 29 -35.82 -3.00 -38.01
C LYS A 29 -36.44 -2.66 -36.67
N GLU A 30 -35.76 -2.99 -35.58
CA GLU A 30 -36.20 -2.64 -34.24
C GLU A 30 -36.27 -1.11 -34.09
N ILE A 31 -37.48 -0.55 -34.14
CA ILE A 31 -37.72 0.91 -34.18
C ILE A 31 -37.26 1.57 -32.88
N ILE A 32 -37.27 0.84 -31.76
CA ILE A 32 -36.92 1.33 -30.42
C ILE A 32 -35.91 0.39 -29.77
N SER A 33 -34.72 0.91 -29.47
CA SER A 33 -33.71 0.19 -28.69
C SER A 33 -33.54 0.80 -27.30
N ILE A 34 -33.43 -0.08 -26.31
CA ILE A 34 -33.22 0.29 -24.90
C ILE A 34 -31.96 -0.42 -24.46
N VAL A 35 -30.97 0.34 -24.03
CA VAL A 35 -29.64 -0.17 -23.67
C VAL A 35 -29.24 0.37 -22.31
N GLU A 36 -28.77 -0.50 -21.43
CA GLU A 36 -28.11 -0.11 -20.19
C GLU A 36 -26.86 0.73 -20.50
N SER A 37 -26.77 1.91 -19.90
CA SER A 37 -25.69 2.86 -20.14
C SER A 37 -24.93 3.27 -18.88
N GLY A 38 -25.15 2.57 -17.76
CA GLY A 38 -24.62 2.94 -16.44
C GLY A 38 -24.22 1.76 -15.57
N ARG A 39 -24.36 1.96 -14.25
CA ARG A 39 -24.03 0.95 -13.22
C ARG A 39 -25.22 0.04 -12.93
N THR A 40 -24.92 -1.20 -12.59
CA THR A 40 -25.89 -2.22 -12.11
C THR A 40 -25.55 -2.77 -10.72
N VAL A 41 -24.40 -2.38 -10.17
CA VAL A 41 -23.96 -2.78 -8.83
C VAL A 41 -23.89 -1.56 -7.91
N PHE A 42 -24.61 -1.59 -6.79
CA PHE A 42 -24.74 -0.48 -5.85
C PHE A 42 -24.38 -0.91 -4.43
N GLN A 43 -23.80 0.01 -3.65
CA GLN A 43 -23.58 -0.22 -2.24
C GLN A 43 -24.89 -0.05 -1.50
N ARG A 44 -25.11 -0.86 -0.46
CA ARG A 44 -26.22 -0.61 0.46
C ARG A 44 -26.12 0.78 1.08
N MET A 45 -27.24 1.50 1.14
CA MET A 45 -27.33 2.91 1.56
C MET A 45 -26.52 3.89 0.69
N GLU A 46 -26.16 3.52 -0.54
CA GLU A 46 -25.52 4.43 -1.48
C GLU A 46 -26.47 5.60 -1.83
N PRO A 47 -26.06 6.86 -1.63
CA PRO A 47 -26.88 8.02 -1.97
C PRO A 47 -26.97 8.20 -3.49
N ASP A 48 -28.09 8.73 -3.96
CA ASP A 48 -28.34 9.03 -5.38
C ASP A 48 -28.14 7.85 -6.35
N ALA A 49 -28.24 6.62 -5.85
CA ALA A 49 -28.15 5.40 -6.66
C ALA A 49 -29.27 5.37 -7.71
N GLY A 50 -28.92 5.04 -8.95
CA GLY A 50 -29.89 4.93 -10.01
C GLY A 50 -29.34 4.23 -11.24
N LEU A 51 -30.21 3.44 -11.86
CA LEU A 51 -29.97 2.78 -13.13
C LEU A 51 -30.10 3.80 -14.26
N CYS A 52 -29.11 3.86 -15.15
CA CYS A 52 -29.16 4.71 -16.34
C CYS A 52 -29.49 3.86 -17.57
N LEU A 53 -30.53 4.25 -18.28
CA LEU A 53 -30.95 3.63 -19.54
C LEU A 53 -30.86 4.64 -20.66
N SER A 54 -30.34 4.21 -21.80
CA SER A 54 -30.39 4.94 -23.06
C SER A 54 -31.53 4.38 -23.90
N ILE A 55 -32.52 5.20 -24.19
CA ILE A 55 -33.67 4.84 -25.03
C ILE A 55 -33.49 5.57 -26.35
N ARG A 56 -33.36 4.82 -27.44
CA ARG A 56 -33.18 5.36 -28.79
C ARG A 56 -34.40 5.09 -29.64
N ASN A 57 -34.89 6.15 -30.25
CA ASN A 57 -35.89 6.10 -31.31
C ASN A 57 -35.16 6.08 -32.66
N SER A 58 -35.14 4.92 -33.32
CA SER A 58 -34.56 4.74 -34.66
C SER A 58 -35.60 4.92 -35.77
N GLY A 59 -36.84 5.32 -35.41
CA GLY A 59 -37.91 5.62 -36.34
C GLY A 59 -37.83 7.04 -36.94
N GLU A 60 -38.72 7.30 -37.89
CA GLU A 60 -38.85 8.60 -38.57
C GLU A 60 -39.85 9.55 -37.86
N LYS A 61 -40.50 9.07 -36.79
CA LYS A 61 -41.58 9.77 -36.07
C LYS A 61 -41.26 9.88 -34.59
N THR A 62 -41.82 10.88 -33.92
CA THR A 62 -41.63 11.10 -32.47
C THR A 62 -42.27 9.98 -31.67
N LEU A 63 -41.54 9.48 -30.67
CA LEU A 63 -42.06 8.56 -29.68
C LEU A 63 -42.65 9.35 -28.52
N SER A 64 -43.96 9.23 -28.27
CA SER A 64 -44.68 10.05 -27.30
C SER A 64 -45.34 9.22 -26.19
N ALA A 65 -45.72 9.87 -25.09
CA ALA A 65 -46.39 9.23 -23.95
C ALA A 65 -45.62 8.01 -23.39
N VAL A 66 -44.29 8.07 -23.43
CA VAL A 66 -43.43 6.97 -23.02
C VAL A 66 -43.49 6.83 -21.50
N SER A 67 -43.77 5.63 -21.01
CA SER A 67 -43.72 5.32 -19.59
C SER A 67 -43.06 3.96 -19.35
N ALA A 68 -42.31 3.87 -18.26
CA ALA A 68 -41.78 2.60 -17.78
C ALA A 68 -42.54 2.21 -16.52
N ARG A 69 -43.11 1.00 -16.51
CA ARG A 69 -43.63 0.32 -15.33
C ARG A 69 -42.63 -0.73 -14.88
N ILE A 70 -42.50 -0.93 -13.58
CA ILE A 70 -41.49 -1.83 -13.03
C ILE A 70 -42.17 -3.05 -12.43
N ASN A 71 -41.74 -4.22 -12.87
CA ASN A 71 -42.11 -5.50 -12.33
C ASN A 71 -40.92 -6.05 -11.54
N SER A 72 -40.88 -5.80 -10.23
CA SER A 72 -39.90 -6.43 -9.33
C SER A 72 -40.63 -6.99 -8.11
N ALA A 73 -40.38 -8.25 -7.79
CA ALA A 73 -40.98 -8.91 -6.62
C ALA A 73 -40.61 -8.23 -5.29
N ASP A 74 -39.49 -7.49 -5.26
CA ASP A 74 -38.95 -6.83 -4.07
C ASP A 74 -39.16 -5.30 -4.07
N ASN A 75 -39.88 -4.73 -5.05
CA ASN A 75 -40.11 -3.28 -5.20
C ASN A 75 -38.81 -2.43 -5.11
N ILE A 76 -37.71 -2.90 -5.71
CA ILE A 76 -36.40 -2.21 -5.68
C ILE A 76 -36.40 -0.85 -6.40
N LEU A 77 -37.41 -0.58 -7.23
CA LEU A 77 -37.58 0.64 -8.00
C LEU A 77 -39.04 1.15 -7.86
N ARG A 78 -39.29 2.43 -8.20
CA ARG A 78 -40.63 3.04 -8.13
C ARG A 78 -41.59 2.53 -9.23
N ASP A 79 -42.87 2.39 -8.91
CA ASP A 79 -43.86 1.71 -9.76
C ASP A 79 -44.08 2.27 -11.18
N LYS A 80 -43.92 3.58 -11.40
CA LYS A 80 -44.08 4.19 -12.73
C LYS A 80 -43.18 5.41 -12.93
N ILE A 81 -42.53 5.49 -14.09
CA ILE A 81 -41.64 6.59 -14.49
C ILE A 81 -42.12 7.15 -15.82
N ALA A 82 -42.43 8.45 -15.85
CA ALA A 82 -42.72 9.17 -17.08
C ALA A 82 -41.42 9.50 -17.80
N ILE A 83 -41.37 9.25 -19.10
CA ILE A 83 -40.21 9.49 -19.95
C ILE A 83 -40.60 10.57 -20.98
N PRO A 84 -39.79 11.62 -21.16
CA PRO A 84 -40.07 12.64 -22.16
C PRO A 84 -40.18 12.07 -23.57
N ASP A 85 -40.92 12.77 -24.43
CA ASP A 85 -41.02 12.43 -25.84
C ASP A 85 -39.64 12.39 -26.51
N ILE A 86 -39.42 11.38 -27.38
CA ILE A 86 -38.13 11.14 -28.02
C ILE A 86 -38.27 11.43 -29.52
N SER A 87 -37.59 12.49 -29.98
CA SER A 87 -37.60 12.88 -31.40
C SER A 87 -37.09 11.77 -32.32
N PRO A 88 -37.46 11.79 -33.62
CA PRO A 88 -36.93 10.85 -34.61
C PRO A 88 -35.40 10.81 -34.59
N GLN A 89 -34.83 9.62 -34.79
CA GLN A 89 -33.37 9.40 -34.85
C GLN A 89 -32.59 9.91 -33.64
N SER A 90 -33.24 10.08 -32.49
CA SER A 90 -32.64 10.62 -31.27
C SER A 90 -32.63 9.62 -30.12
N SER A 91 -31.86 9.92 -29.09
CA SER A 91 -31.79 9.13 -27.86
C SER A 91 -31.92 10.02 -26.63
N ILE A 92 -32.63 9.53 -25.63
CA ILE A 92 -32.67 10.13 -24.30
C ILE A 92 -32.02 9.20 -23.27
N SER A 93 -31.41 9.78 -22.24
CA SER A 93 -30.95 9.04 -21.06
C SER A 93 -31.90 9.27 -19.89
N VAL A 94 -32.38 8.18 -19.31
CA VAL A 94 -33.30 8.19 -18.16
C VAL A 94 -32.58 7.58 -16.96
N LYS A 95 -32.61 8.28 -15.83
CA LYS A 95 -32.11 7.78 -14.55
C LYS A 95 -33.28 7.30 -13.69
N ILE A 96 -33.24 6.03 -13.31
CA ILE A 96 -34.26 5.37 -12.49
C ILE A 96 -33.71 5.15 -11.08
N PRO A 97 -34.24 5.82 -10.02
CA PRO A 97 -33.73 5.69 -8.66
C PRO A 97 -33.85 4.27 -8.10
N ILE A 98 -32.78 3.78 -7.45
CA ILE A 98 -32.70 2.44 -6.85
C ILE A 98 -32.87 2.55 -5.34
N ASP A 99 -33.72 1.71 -4.74
CA ASP A 99 -33.83 1.60 -3.29
C ASP A 99 -32.67 0.77 -2.71
N THR A 100 -31.57 1.45 -2.38
CA THR A 100 -30.38 0.84 -1.77
C THR A 100 -30.54 0.51 -0.28
N THR A 101 -31.74 0.69 0.32
CA THR A 101 -32.00 0.31 1.72
C THR A 101 -32.34 -1.18 1.89
N LEU A 102 -32.57 -1.89 0.78
CA LEU A 102 -32.79 -3.34 0.75
C LEU A 102 -31.55 -4.11 1.20
N LYS A 103 -31.74 -5.39 1.53
CA LYS A 103 -30.66 -6.28 1.96
C LYS A 103 -29.64 -6.49 0.82
N PRO A 104 -28.38 -6.82 1.11
CA PRO A 104 -27.46 -7.21 0.06
C PRO A 104 -27.94 -8.47 -0.68
N GLY A 105 -27.92 -8.43 -2.01
CA GLY A 105 -28.50 -9.48 -2.85
C GLY A 105 -28.50 -9.14 -4.34
N LYS A 106 -28.92 -10.12 -5.15
CA LYS A 106 -29.22 -9.96 -6.57
C LYS A 106 -30.73 -9.84 -6.73
N TYR A 107 -31.16 -8.90 -7.58
CA TYR A 107 -32.55 -8.53 -7.78
C TYR A 107 -32.88 -8.58 -9.27
N ASP A 108 -33.67 -9.58 -9.65
CA ASP A 108 -34.24 -9.66 -10.99
C ASP A 108 -35.32 -8.58 -11.14
N THR A 109 -35.14 -7.72 -12.13
CA THR A 109 -35.96 -6.52 -12.29
C THR A 109 -36.45 -6.45 -13.73
N GLY A 110 -37.74 -6.67 -13.93
CA GLY A 110 -38.43 -6.44 -15.20
C GLY A 110 -38.80 -4.96 -15.34
N LEU A 111 -38.48 -4.37 -16.48
CA LEU A 111 -38.89 -3.02 -16.86
C LEU A 111 -39.76 -3.12 -18.10
N HIS A 112 -41.01 -2.71 -17.95
CA HIS A 112 -42.03 -2.75 -18.99
C HIS A 112 -42.25 -1.35 -19.54
N PHE A 113 -41.83 -1.11 -20.78
CA PHE A 113 -41.93 0.17 -21.47
C PHE A 113 -43.14 0.19 -22.38
N THR A 114 -43.96 1.23 -22.25
CA THR A 114 -45.10 1.48 -23.13
C THR A 114 -45.01 2.89 -23.70
N GLY A 115 -45.46 3.10 -24.94
CA GLY A 115 -45.64 4.43 -25.49
C GLY A 115 -46.24 4.40 -26.89
N MET A 116 -46.32 5.56 -27.53
CA MET A 116 -47.03 5.75 -28.80
C MET A 116 -46.09 6.24 -29.89
N LEU A 117 -46.09 5.54 -31.03
CA LEU A 117 -45.53 6.01 -32.29
C LEU A 117 -46.70 6.29 -33.23
N GLU A 118 -47.08 7.57 -33.37
CA GLU A 118 -48.35 7.98 -34.00
C GLU A 118 -49.56 7.30 -33.31
N ASN A 119 -50.22 6.35 -33.99
CA ASN A 119 -51.38 5.59 -33.49
C ASN A 119 -51.02 4.16 -33.06
N LEU A 120 -49.75 3.76 -33.19
CA LEU A 120 -49.29 2.42 -32.83
C LEU A 120 -48.69 2.45 -31.43
N GLN A 121 -49.29 1.66 -30.54
CA GLN A 121 -48.71 1.41 -29.22
C GLN A 121 -47.51 0.47 -29.38
N PHE A 122 -46.38 0.84 -28.79
CA PHE A 122 -45.30 -0.11 -28.56
C PHE A 122 -45.33 -0.60 -27.12
N ASP A 123 -44.94 -1.85 -26.95
CA ASP A 123 -44.79 -2.51 -25.66
C ASP A 123 -43.47 -3.30 -25.69
N LYS A 124 -42.62 -3.12 -24.68
CA LYS A 124 -41.33 -3.77 -24.60
C LYS A 124 -40.94 -4.05 -23.16
N GLU A 125 -40.65 -5.31 -22.86
CA GLU A 125 -40.07 -5.71 -21.58
C GLU A 125 -38.56 -5.93 -21.72
N ILE A 126 -37.80 -5.45 -20.73
CA ILE A 126 -36.41 -5.81 -20.54
C ILE A 126 -36.21 -6.32 -19.12
N THR A 127 -35.37 -7.34 -18.96
CA THR A 127 -35.00 -7.87 -17.65
C THR A 127 -33.56 -7.50 -17.34
N LEU A 128 -33.32 -6.98 -16.15
CA LEU A 128 -32.01 -6.58 -15.67
C LEU A 128 -31.74 -7.20 -14.30
N ILE A 129 -30.47 -7.45 -14.01
CA ILE A 129 -30.01 -7.89 -12.69
C ILE A 129 -29.39 -6.69 -11.99
N ILE A 130 -29.99 -6.27 -10.89
CA ILE A 130 -29.41 -5.26 -10.00
C ILE A 130 -28.77 -5.96 -8.81
N ILE A 131 -27.56 -5.56 -8.44
CA ILE A 131 -26.84 -6.13 -7.31
C ILE A 131 -26.65 -5.07 -6.24
N ILE A 132 -27.13 -5.34 -5.02
CA ILE A 132 -26.80 -4.55 -3.83
C ILE A 132 -25.74 -5.29 -3.03
N VAL A 133 -24.60 -4.66 -2.80
CA VAL A 133 -23.49 -5.22 -1.99
C VAL A 133 -23.50 -4.64 -0.58
N PRO A 134 -22.99 -5.36 0.45
CA PRO A 134 -22.91 -4.82 1.80
C PRO A 134 -22.06 -3.55 1.87
N ARG A 135 -22.31 -2.73 2.90
CA ARG A 135 -21.40 -1.62 3.21
C ARG A 135 -20.02 -2.17 3.58
N GLN A 136 -18.99 -1.45 3.17
CA GLN A 136 -17.62 -1.87 3.42
C GLN A 136 -17.27 -1.70 4.91
N ASN A 137 -16.57 -2.68 5.47
CA ASN A 137 -15.91 -2.50 6.75
C ASN A 137 -14.76 -1.49 6.57
N LYS A 138 -14.81 -0.38 7.31
CA LYS A 138 -13.80 0.69 7.27
C LYS A 138 -12.50 0.28 7.95
N ASP A 139 -12.54 -0.74 8.80
CA ASP A 139 -11.39 -1.22 9.57
C ASP A 139 -10.63 -2.36 8.84
N GLU A 140 -11.09 -2.76 7.65
CA GLU A 140 -10.44 -3.82 6.87
C GLU A 140 -9.05 -3.38 6.38
N PHE A 141 -8.03 -4.18 6.66
CA PHE A 141 -6.65 -3.88 6.30
C PHE A 141 -6.46 -3.84 4.76
N PRO A 142 -5.90 -2.77 4.18
CA PRO A 142 -5.64 -2.71 2.74
C PRO A 142 -4.56 -3.70 2.29
N VAL A 143 -4.94 -4.61 1.38
CA VAL A 143 -4.05 -5.59 0.74
C VAL A 143 -4.25 -5.51 -0.75
N ILE A 144 -3.22 -5.03 -1.45
CA ILE A 144 -3.35 -4.63 -2.86
C ILE A 144 -2.56 -5.56 -3.75
N LEU A 145 -3.21 -6.11 -4.76
CA LEU A 145 -2.54 -6.69 -5.91
C LEU A 145 -2.36 -5.60 -6.97
N TRP A 146 -1.11 -5.23 -7.25
CA TRP A 146 -0.77 -4.01 -8.02
C TRP A 146 -1.33 -3.98 -9.44
N SER A 147 -1.57 -5.14 -10.04
CA SER A 147 -2.20 -5.28 -11.35
C SER A 147 -2.94 -6.61 -11.46
N VAL A 148 -4.13 -6.61 -12.05
CA VAL A 148 -4.88 -7.85 -12.30
C VAL A 148 -5.31 -7.99 -13.75
N SER A 149 -5.32 -9.23 -14.21
CA SER A 149 -5.85 -9.69 -15.50
C SER A 149 -7.29 -10.21 -15.36
N SER A 150 -7.62 -10.85 -14.23
CA SER A 150 -8.94 -11.39 -13.89
C SER A 150 -9.25 -11.18 -12.40
N LEU A 151 -10.49 -10.77 -12.10
CA LEU A 151 -10.98 -10.48 -10.75
C LEU A 151 -11.46 -11.74 -10.00
N ASP A 152 -11.79 -12.82 -10.70
CA ASP A 152 -12.41 -14.00 -10.08
C ASP A 152 -11.47 -14.72 -9.12
N LYS A 153 -10.16 -14.59 -9.34
CA LYS A 153 -9.13 -15.32 -8.58
C LYS A 153 -8.68 -14.61 -7.30
N ILE A 154 -8.97 -13.31 -7.13
CA ILE A 154 -8.24 -12.48 -6.16
C ILE A 154 -8.85 -12.43 -4.76
N LYS A 155 -10.19 -12.40 -4.62
CA LYS A 155 -10.83 -12.34 -3.30
C LYS A 155 -10.55 -13.60 -2.50
N GLY A 156 -10.60 -14.76 -3.14
CA GLY A 156 -10.29 -16.07 -2.54
C GLY A 156 -8.87 -16.18 -1.99
N ILE A 157 -7.94 -15.32 -2.41
CA ILE A 157 -6.56 -15.27 -1.89
C ILE A 157 -6.45 -14.35 -0.66
N GLY A 158 -7.42 -13.47 -0.42
CA GLY A 158 -7.39 -12.51 0.68
C GLY A 158 -6.96 -11.09 0.26
N PHE A 159 -6.89 -10.79 -1.03
CA PHE A 159 -6.72 -9.40 -1.49
C PHE A 159 -7.99 -8.58 -1.23
N THR A 160 -7.82 -7.32 -0.82
CA THR A 160 -8.94 -6.38 -0.62
C THR A 160 -9.03 -5.34 -1.73
N HIS A 161 -7.94 -5.13 -2.48
CA HIS A 161 -7.87 -4.22 -3.61
C HIS A 161 -7.17 -4.84 -4.82
N ALA A 162 -7.56 -4.38 -6.01
CA ALA A 162 -6.98 -4.79 -7.28
C ALA A 162 -6.66 -3.60 -8.19
N GLY A 163 -5.45 -3.62 -8.78
CA GLY A 163 -5.04 -2.65 -9.78
C GLY A 163 -5.68 -2.90 -11.14
N LEU A 164 -6.59 -2.02 -11.56
CA LEU A 164 -7.26 -2.09 -12.85
C LEU A 164 -6.50 -1.30 -13.92
N PRO A 165 -6.49 -1.77 -15.18
CA PRO A 165 -5.95 -1.01 -16.29
C PRO A 165 -6.86 0.18 -16.62
N LEU A 166 -6.26 1.37 -16.75
CA LEU A 166 -6.93 2.60 -17.19
C LEU A 166 -6.68 2.83 -18.69
N SER A 167 -7.73 3.12 -19.45
CA SER A 167 -7.59 3.66 -20.80
C SER A 167 -7.02 5.07 -20.74
N ARG A 168 -5.80 5.25 -21.24
CA ARG A 168 -5.02 6.49 -21.09
C ARG A 168 -5.43 7.51 -22.16
N ASN A 169 -6.43 8.34 -21.88
CA ASN A 169 -6.84 9.44 -22.76
C ASN A 169 -6.01 10.73 -22.55
N TYR A 170 -4.75 10.55 -22.15
CA TYR A 170 -3.84 11.60 -21.72
C TYR A 170 -3.55 12.64 -22.83
N GLU A 171 -3.51 12.20 -24.09
CA GLU A 171 -3.25 13.07 -25.24
C GLU A 171 -4.39 14.07 -25.49
N ASN A 172 -5.65 13.65 -25.37
CA ASN A 172 -6.77 14.55 -25.58
C ASN A 172 -6.90 15.56 -24.44
N ILE A 173 -6.62 15.15 -23.20
CA ILE A 173 -6.57 16.09 -22.06
C ILE A 173 -5.50 17.15 -22.29
N TRP A 174 -4.31 16.75 -22.78
CA TRP A 174 -3.24 17.69 -23.15
C TRP A 174 -3.70 18.66 -24.24
N LYS A 175 -4.23 18.15 -25.37
CA LYS A 175 -4.67 18.98 -26.52
C LYS A 175 -5.78 19.96 -26.17
N LYS A 176 -6.70 19.59 -25.28
CA LYS A 176 -7.82 20.45 -24.87
C LYS A 176 -7.46 21.40 -23.74
N GLY A 177 -6.37 21.15 -23.01
CA GLY A 177 -5.88 22.03 -21.94
C GLY A 177 -6.83 22.18 -20.74
N LYS A 178 -7.80 21.27 -20.59
CA LYS A 178 -8.82 21.31 -19.52
C LYS A 178 -9.24 19.90 -19.10
N PRO A 179 -9.87 19.72 -17.93
CA PRO A 179 -10.42 18.43 -17.53
C PRO A 179 -11.48 17.93 -18.53
N LEU A 180 -11.49 16.63 -18.83
CA LEU A 180 -12.40 15.98 -19.78
C LEU A 180 -13.07 14.76 -19.15
N GLY A 181 -14.37 14.57 -19.42
CA GLY A 181 -15.08 13.35 -19.04
C GLY A 181 -14.61 12.17 -19.88
N LEU A 182 -14.14 11.12 -19.23
CA LEU A 182 -13.63 9.90 -19.83
C LEU A 182 -14.74 8.83 -19.78
N GLN A 183 -15.57 8.77 -20.82
CA GLN A 183 -16.60 7.73 -20.90
C GLN A 183 -15.94 6.41 -21.33
N SER A 184 -15.66 5.53 -20.35
CA SER A 184 -15.25 4.15 -20.61
C SER A 184 -16.19 3.19 -19.89
N ASN A 185 -17.24 2.77 -20.59
CA ASN A 185 -18.21 1.80 -20.07
C ASN A 185 -17.52 0.50 -19.60
N ASN A 186 -16.40 0.12 -20.24
CA ASN A 186 -15.62 -1.04 -19.85
C ASN A 186 -14.96 -0.90 -18.46
N LEU A 187 -14.41 0.26 -18.13
CA LEU A 187 -13.79 0.46 -16.81
C LEU A 187 -14.85 0.53 -15.70
N LEU A 188 -15.97 1.22 -15.96
CA LEU A 188 -17.11 1.24 -15.03
C LEU A 188 -17.63 -0.18 -14.76
N LYS A 189 -17.83 -0.98 -15.82
CA LYS A 189 -18.22 -2.38 -15.68
C LYS A 189 -17.23 -3.19 -14.84
N LYS A 190 -15.92 -3.04 -15.07
CA LYS A 190 -14.90 -3.71 -14.24
C LYS A 190 -14.93 -3.27 -12.77
N MET A 191 -15.29 -2.02 -12.50
CA MET A 191 -15.46 -1.53 -11.13
C MET A 191 -16.71 -2.13 -10.48
N ASP A 192 -17.82 -2.26 -11.21
CA ASP A 192 -19.03 -2.96 -10.77
C ASP A 192 -18.75 -4.46 -10.52
N ASP A 193 -18.03 -5.14 -11.42
CA ASP A 193 -17.61 -6.53 -11.28
C ASP A 193 -16.74 -6.73 -10.01
N ALA A 194 -15.75 -5.85 -9.80
CA ALA A 194 -14.92 -5.85 -8.60
C ALA A 194 -15.76 -5.63 -7.33
N MET A 195 -16.69 -4.67 -7.37
CA MET A 195 -17.58 -4.35 -6.27
C MET A 195 -18.47 -5.54 -5.89
N SER A 196 -19.05 -6.20 -6.89
CA SER A 196 -19.87 -7.40 -6.72
C SER A 196 -19.09 -8.56 -6.07
N SER A 197 -17.78 -8.60 -6.30
CA SER A 197 -16.85 -9.58 -5.72
C SER A 197 -16.26 -9.14 -4.37
N GLY A 198 -16.68 -8.01 -3.82
CA GLY A 198 -16.15 -7.47 -2.56
C GLY A 198 -14.69 -6.99 -2.65
N ILE A 199 -14.28 -6.53 -3.83
CA ILE A 199 -12.95 -6.00 -4.14
C ILE A 199 -13.05 -4.49 -4.44
N ARG A 200 -12.09 -3.74 -3.92
CA ARG A 200 -11.89 -2.32 -4.24
C ARG A 200 -10.89 -2.15 -5.37
N CYS A 201 -10.98 -1.05 -6.09
CA CYS A 201 -10.19 -0.77 -7.27
C CYS A 201 -9.13 0.27 -6.98
N MET A 202 -7.92 -0.03 -7.45
CA MET A 202 -6.80 0.90 -7.55
C MET A 202 -6.49 1.16 -9.02
N ILE A 203 -6.04 2.37 -9.35
CA ILE A 203 -5.57 2.71 -10.70
C ILE A 203 -4.15 3.27 -10.63
N ASN A 204 -3.30 2.88 -11.58
CA ASN A 204 -1.98 3.48 -11.77
C ASN A 204 -2.04 4.62 -12.80
N MET A 205 -1.56 5.80 -12.42
CA MET A 205 -1.54 7.00 -13.25
C MET A 205 -0.10 7.47 -13.53
N LEU A 206 0.19 7.72 -14.81
CA LEU A 206 1.49 8.16 -15.32
C LEU A 206 1.29 9.27 -16.37
N PRO A 207 0.81 10.47 -16.01
CA PRO A 207 0.53 11.54 -16.97
C PRO A 207 1.73 11.90 -17.85
N GLY A 208 2.96 11.84 -17.30
CA GLY A 208 4.20 12.17 -18.01
C GLY A 208 4.53 11.25 -19.19
N GLU A 209 3.92 10.07 -19.31
CA GLU A 209 4.11 9.20 -20.48
C GLU A 209 3.62 9.84 -21.77
N CYS A 210 2.53 10.61 -21.73
CA CYS A 210 2.00 11.30 -22.91
C CYS A 210 3.02 12.28 -23.49
N ILE A 211 3.74 12.99 -22.61
CA ILE A 211 4.80 13.92 -22.99
C ILE A 211 6.00 13.16 -23.54
N SER A 212 6.39 12.07 -22.85
CA SER A 212 7.56 11.27 -23.21
C SER A 212 7.40 10.47 -24.52
N ALA A 213 6.17 10.13 -24.89
CA ALA A 213 5.84 9.37 -26.11
C ALA A 213 5.78 10.25 -27.38
N SER A 214 5.65 11.57 -27.23
CA SER A 214 5.63 12.51 -28.36
C SER A 214 7.00 13.17 -28.52
N GLU A 215 7.65 12.98 -29.67
CA GLU A 215 9.00 13.52 -29.89
C GLU A 215 9.04 15.05 -29.75
N ASN A 216 8.05 15.75 -30.29
CA ASN A 216 7.98 17.22 -30.21
C ASN A 216 7.79 17.72 -28.77
N LEU A 217 6.89 17.09 -28.00
CA LEU A 217 6.67 17.48 -26.60
C LEU A 217 7.87 17.10 -25.73
N LYS A 218 8.44 15.91 -25.95
CA LYS A 218 9.63 15.46 -25.26
C LYS A 218 10.80 16.41 -25.50
N MET A 219 11.09 16.79 -26.74
CA MET A 219 12.16 17.74 -27.05
C MET A 219 11.99 19.06 -26.30
N LYS A 220 10.75 19.55 -26.18
CA LYS A 220 10.42 20.81 -25.50
C LYS A 220 10.52 20.72 -23.97
N TYR A 221 10.04 19.64 -23.36
CA TYR A 221 9.82 19.55 -21.92
C TYR A 221 10.76 18.58 -21.19
N GLN A 222 11.66 17.87 -21.87
CA GLN A 222 12.69 17.08 -21.20
C GLN A 222 13.70 17.96 -20.47
N ARG A 223 14.34 17.41 -19.44
CA ARG A 223 15.41 18.14 -18.75
C ARG A 223 16.63 18.30 -19.66
N ILE A 224 17.30 19.43 -19.52
CA ILE A 224 18.54 19.74 -20.25
C ILE A 224 19.71 19.89 -19.30
N ASP A 225 20.88 19.51 -19.78
CA ASP A 225 22.14 19.74 -19.09
C ASP A 225 22.55 21.23 -19.15
N ARG A 226 23.65 21.56 -18.48
CA ARG A 226 24.16 22.94 -18.39
C ARG A 226 24.46 23.60 -19.74
N ASN A 227 24.77 22.82 -20.76
CA ASN A 227 25.09 23.29 -22.10
C ASN A 227 23.83 23.33 -23.00
N GLY A 228 22.65 23.06 -22.45
CA GLY A 228 21.41 22.92 -23.21
C GLY A 228 21.28 21.58 -23.95
N GLY A 229 22.19 20.64 -23.68
CA GLY A 229 22.17 19.28 -24.23
C GLY A 229 21.17 18.37 -23.53
N THR A 230 21.04 17.14 -24.02
CA THR A 230 20.09 16.15 -23.49
C THR A 230 20.81 15.04 -22.73
N TYR A 231 20.23 14.58 -21.63
CA TYR A 231 20.74 13.41 -20.92
C TYR A 231 20.40 12.11 -21.67
N ARG A 232 21.33 11.13 -21.63
CA ARG A 232 21.13 9.80 -22.23
C ARG A 232 19.85 9.09 -21.76
N ARG A 233 19.49 9.28 -20.49
CA ARG A 233 18.23 8.82 -19.89
C ARG A 233 17.67 9.99 -19.09
N CYS A 234 16.71 10.71 -19.66
CA CYS A 234 16.18 11.94 -19.10
C CYS A 234 14.67 11.83 -18.82
N GLY A 235 14.24 12.27 -17.65
CA GLY A 235 12.84 12.46 -17.31
C GLY A 235 12.29 13.82 -17.78
N LEU A 236 11.00 14.01 -17.53
CA LEU A 236 10.29 15.28 -17.72
C LEU A 236 10.85 16.38 -16.78
N CYS A 237 10.96 17.61 -17.28
CA CYS A 237 11.07 18.81 -16.45
C CYS A 237 9.65 19.22 -16.00
N GLY A 238 9.39 19.16 -14.70
CA GLY A 238 8.06 19.45 -14.14
C GLY A 238 7.83 20.91 -13.78
N ASN A 239 8.82 21.78 -13.93
CA ASN A 239 8.73 23.19 -13.54
C ASN A 239 8.00 24.07 -14.57
N PHE A 240 7.67 23.54 -15.75
CA PHE A 240 6.81 24.22 -16.72
C PHE A 240 5.38 24.37 -16.20
N PRO A 241 4.80 25.59 -16.15
CA PRO A 241 3.43 25.81 -15.70
C PRO A 241 2.38 25.00 -16.48
N GLU A 242 2.56 24.83 -17.80
CA GLU A 242 1.61 24.05 -18.61
C GLU A 242 1.65 22.56 -18.26
N ILE A 243 2.81 22.03 -17.86
CA ILE A 243 2.96 20.65 -17.38
C ILE A 243 2.25 20.49 -16.03
N GLN A 244 2.41 21.43 -15.10
CA GLN A 244 1.74 21.36 -13.80
C GLN A 244 0.21 21.43 -13.94
N ASN A 245 -0.30 22.35 -14.76
CA ASN A 245 -1.73 22.45 -15.06
C ASN A 245 -2.26 21.16 -15.73
N TYR A 246 -1.48 20.58 -16.64
CA TYR A 246 -1.83 19.31 -17.26
C TYR A 246 -1.97 18.16 -16.25
N PHE A 247 -1.06 18.04 -15.29
CA PHE A 247 -1.12 17.02 -14.25
C PHE A 247 -2.38 17.17 -13.38
N TYR A 248 -2.75 18.40 -13.03
CA TYR A 248 -4.04 18.69 -12.39
C TYR A 248 -5.23 18.27 -13.25
N ASN A 249 -5.24 18.66 -14.53
CA ASN A 249 -6.33 18.33 -15.45
C ASN A 249 -6.52 16.82 -15.61
N VAL A 250 -5.43 16.05 -15.60
CA VAL A 250 -5.50 14.59 -15.65
C VAL A 250 -6.14 14.03 -14.38
N GLY A 251 -5.75 14.49 -13.19
CA GLY A 251 -6.40 14.12 -11.93
C GLY A 251 -7.91 14.45 -11.92
N ALA A 252 -8.27 15.69 -12.28
CA ALA A 252 -9.65 16.16 -12.32
C ALA A 252 -10.51 15.41 -13.34
N SER A 253 -9.93 15.03 -14.49
CA SER A 253 -10.62 14.21 -15.50
C SER A 253 -11.01 12.84 -14.93
N ILE A 254 -10.11 12.20 -14.18
CA ILE A 254 -10.36 10.89 -13.55
C ILE A 254 -11.40 11.01 -12.43
N ALA A 255 -11.29 12.02 -11.57
CA ALA A 255 -12.27 12.28 -10.52
C ALA A 255 -13.68 12.53 -11.08
N MET A 256 -13.80 13.35 -12.13
CA MET A 256 -15.08 13.60 -12.81
C MET A 256 -15.68 12.33 -13.41
N SER A 257 -14.84 11.43 -13.92
CA SER A 257 -15.30 10.25 -14.68
C SER A 257 -15.66 9.06 -13.78
N TYR A 258 -14.85 8.82 -12.74
CA TYR A 258 -14.94 7.61 -11.92
C TYR A 258 -14.96 7.88 -10.42
N GLY A 259 -14.71 9.12 -9.98
CA GLY A 259 -14.54 9.47 -8.58
C GLY A 259 -15.76 9.13 -7.71
N LYS A 260 -16.98 9.15 -8.26
CA LYS A 260 -18.20 8.78 -7.52
C LYS A 260 -18.40 7.27 -7.33
N HIS A 261 -17.64 6.41 -8.01
CA HIS A 261 -17.85 4.97 -7.97
C HIS A 261 -17.31 4.35 -6.66
N PRO A 262 -18.14 3.74 -5.79
CA PRO A 262 -17.72 3.30 -4.46
C PRO A 262 -16.50 2.36 -4.45
N ALA A 263 -16.42 1.43 -5.40
CA ALA A 263 -15.24 0.55 -5.53
C ALA A 263 -13.92 1.29 -5.84
N PHE A 264 -13.96 2.45 -6.51
CA PHE A 264 -12.74 3.21 -6.81
C PHE A 264 -12.26 3.94 -5.55
N GLN A 265 -11.20 3.43 -4.93
CA GLN A 265 -10.70 3.94 -3.65
C GLN A 265 -9.25 4.38 -3.67
N ALA A 266 -8.45 3.93 -4.63
CA ALA A 266 -7.01 4.15 -4.60
C ALA A 266 -6.44 4.59 -5.95
N VAL A 267 -5.45 5.48 -5.92
CA VAL A 267 -4.64 5.81 -7.09
C VAL A 267 -3.15 5.83 -6.75
N ASN A 268 -2.36 5.05 -7.49
CA ASN A 268 -0.92 5.21 -7.53
C ASN A 268 -0.55 6.30 -8.54
N ILE A 269 0.16 7.33 -8.10
CA ILE A 269 0.50 8.51 -8.91
C ILE A 269 1.99 8.48 -9.22
N ASN A 270 2.35 8.63 -10.50
CA ASN A 270 3.72 8.87 -10.96
C ASN A 270 4.74 7.83 -10.46
N THR A 271 4.46 6.55 -10.73
CA THR A 271 5.38 5.49 -10.30
C THR A 271 6.74 5.56 -11.00
N GLU A 272 7.82 5.29 -10.25
CA GLU A 272 9.23 5.19 -10.73
C GLU A 272 9.85 6.45 -11.38
N VAL A 273 9.18 7.60 -11.31
CA VAL A 273 9.60 8.82 -12.04
C VAL A 273 10.94 9.41 -11.58
N ARG A 274 11.33 9.21 -10.31
CA ARG A 274 12.59 9.77 -9.78
C ARG A 274 13.85 9.03 -10.25
N ASP A 275 13.73 7.82 -10.80
CA ASP A 275 14.86 7.09 -11.39
C ASP A 275 15.48 7.84 -12.58
N THR A 276 14.67 8.60 -13.31
CA THR A 276 15.08 9.38 -14.50
C THR A 276 15.23 10.88 -14.25
N SER A 277 15.08 11.34 -13.00
CA SER A 277 15.36 12.74 -12.65
C SER A 277 16.83 13.05 -12.81
N GLU A 278 17.16 14.27 -13.23
CA GLU A 278 18.50 14.87 -13.27
C GLU A 278 18.38 16.38 -13.03
N ILE A 279 19.50 17.05 -12.77
CA ILE A 279 19.49 18.53 -12.65
C ILE A 279 19.06 19.13 -13.99
N CYS A 280 18.17 20.12 -13.95
CA CYS A 280 17.61 20.73 -15.14
C CYS A 280 18.06 22.20 -15.23
N PHE A 281 18.59 22.61 -16.38
CA PHE A 281 19.16 23.95 -16.58
C PHE A 281 18.33 24.82 -17.53
N HIS A 282 17.01 24.59 -17.66
CA HIS A 282 16.19 25.58 -18.36
C HIS A 282 16.21 26.90 -17.58
N LYS A 283 15.94 28.01 -18.27
CA LYS A 283 15.95 29.34 -17.65
C LYS A 283 15.05 29.41 -16.41
N HIS A 284 13.83 28.86 -16.50
CA HIS A 284 12.87 28.90 -15.40
C HIS A 284 13.29 28.05 -14.18
N ASP A 285 14.05 26.95 -14.38
CA ASP A 285 14.60 26.17 -13.25
C ASP A 285 15.64 27.00 -12.49
N ARG A 286 16.50 27.72 -13.21
CA ARG A 286 17.50 28.62 -12.62
C ARG A 286 16.86 29.82 -11.94
N ASP A 287 15.89 30.46 -12.61
CA ASP A 287 15.13 31.57 -12.05
C ASP A 287 14.40 31.15 -10.75
N ALA A 288 13.87 29.93 -10.70
CA ALA A 288 13.22 29.40 -9.50
C ALA A 288 14.21 29.25 -8.32
N TYR A 289 15.43 28.75 -8.58
CA TYR A 289 16.45 28.69 -7.53
C TYR A 289 16.99 30.06 -7.12
N ILE A 290 17.15 31.00 -8.06
CA ILE A 290 17.53 32.39 -7.75
C ILE A 290 16.47 33.02 -6.83
N THR A 291 15.20 32.79 -7.13
CA THR A 291 14.08 33.25 -6.29
C THR A 291 14.13 32.62 -4.89
N TYR A 292 14.44 31.33 -4.79
CA TYR A 292 14.54 30.61 -3.53
C TYR A 292 15.77 31.02 -2.70
N SER A 293 16.93 31.17 -3.34
CA SER A 293 18.22 31.22 -2.66
C SER A 293 18.89 32.59 -2.66
N GLY A 294 18.52 33.48 -3.58
CA GLY A 294 19.24 34.72 -3.89
C GLY A 294 20.46 34.52 -4.79
N GLU A 295 20.77 33.29 -5.21
CA GLU A 295 21.98 32.92 -5.92
C GLU A 295 21.67 32.05 -7.15
N ASP A 296 22.60 32.02 -8.10
CA ASP A 296 22.55 31.11 -9.24
C ASP A 296 22.98 29.69 -8.84
N PHE A 297 22.75 28.71 -9.72
CA PHE A 297 23.21 27.34 -9.49
C PHE A 297 24.73 27.31 -9.25
N PRO A 298 25.23 26.60 -8.22
CA PRO A 298 26.68 26.52 -7.98
C PRO A 298 27.43 25.91 -9.17
N ALA A 299 28.64 26.39 -9.44
CA ALA A 299 29.42 25.92 -10.60
C ALA A 299 29.76 24.42 -10.50
N GLU A 300 29.79 23.88 -9.30
CA GLU A 300 30.19 22.52 -8.96
C GLU A 300 29.08 21.47 -9.24
N VAL A 301 27.81 21.87 -9.31
CA VAL A 301 26.69 20.91 -9.41
C VAL A 301 26.50 20.42 -10.84
N SER A 302 26.66 19.11 -11.03
CA SER A 302 26.60 18.47 -12.36
C SER A 302 25.81 17.17 -12.40
N SER A 303 25.51 16.59 -11.23
CA SER A 303 24.77 15.34 -11.09
C SER A 303 23.79 15.41 -9.93
N LYS A 304 22.68 14.69 -10.01
CA LYS A 304 21.76 14.52 -8.87
C LYS A 304 22.38 13.83 -7.65
N ARG A 305 23.49 13.13 -7.82
CA ARG A 305 24.13 12.27 -6.80
C ARG A 305 25.10 13.01 -5.86
N GLY A 306 25.04 14.34 -5.80
CA GLY A 306 26.01 15.12 -5.05
C GLY A 306 27.32 15.33 -5.81
N LEU A 307 28.39 15.61 -5.07
CA LEU A 307 29.69 15.97 -5.62
C LEU A 307 30.49 14.76 -6.14
N SER A 308 31.33 15.00 -7.15
CA SER A 308 32.33 14.03 -7.60
C SER A 308 33.43 13.83 -6.55
N ALA A 309 34.15 12.71 -6.59
CA ALA A 309 35.23 12.43 -5.63
C ALA A 309 36.30 13.54 -5.60
N ALA A 310 36.65 14.11 -6.76
CA ALA A 310 37.61 15.21 -6.85
C ALA A 310 37.10 16.50 -6.17
N LEU A 311 35.81 16.83 -6.34
CA LEU A 311 35.21 17.99 -5.69
C LEU A 311 35.06 17.78 -4.18
N LYS A 312 34.77 16.56 -3.72
CA LYS A 312 34.69 16.25 -2.28
C LYS A 312 36.00 16.60 -1.55
N GLN A 313 37.15 16.25 -2.12
CA GLN A 313 38.46 16.60 -1.54
C GLN A 313 38.70 18.11 -1.41
N LYS A 314 38.07 18.92 -2.27
CA LYS A 314 38.20 20.38 -2.27
C LYS A 314 37.23 21.08 -1.33
N TYR A 315 35.98 20.60 -1.25
CA TYR A 315 34.88 21.31 -0.58
C TYR A 315 34.48 20.74 0.77
N VAL A 316 35.05 19.60 1.18
CA VAL A 316 34.82 19.02 2.51
C VAL A 316 35.94 19.45 3.46
N PRO A 317 35.63 20.20 4.53
CA PRO A 317 36.62 20.56 5.54
C PRO A 317 37.22 19.33 6.22
N VAL A 318 38.46 19.43 6.69
CA VAL A 318 39.19 18.32 7.34
C VAL A 318 38.45 17.76 8.56
N ASN A 319 37.71 18.61 9.28
CA ASN A 319 36.91 18.21 10.44
C ASN A 319 35.55 17.59 10.07
N GLY A 320 35.20 17.54 8.78
CA GLY A 320 33.93 16.99 8.28
C GLY A 320 32.70 17.87 8.56
N ILE A 321 32.87 19.12 8.99
CA ILE A 321 31.74 19.98 9.34
C ILE A 321 31.60 21.10 8.31
N VAL A 322 30.42 21.20 7.69
CA VAL A 322 30.09 22.28 6.73
C VAL A 322 29.09 23.28 7.33
N PRO A 323 29.13 24.56 6.94
CA PRO A 323 28.10 25.52 7.34
C PRO A 323 26.69 25.08 6.92
N ASP A 324 25.68 25.37 7.74
CA ASP A 324 24.27 25.05 7.43
C ASP A 324 23.78 25.71 6.12
N ASP A 325 24.32 26.88 5.81
CA ASP A 325 24.05 27.72 4.64
C ASP A 325 25.02 27.49 3.48
N ASN A 326 25.86 26.44 3.53
CA ASN A 326 26.75 26.08 2.43
C ASN A 326 25.99 26.02 1.10
N THR A 327 26.49 26.74 0.08
CA THR A 327 25.80 26.95 -1.20
C THR A 327 25.47 25.66 -1.95
N ILE A 328 26.38 24.68 -1.94
CA ILE A 328 26.18 23.36 -2.56
C ILE A 328 25.13 22.57 -1.78
N LEU A 329 25.20 22.58 -0.44
CA LEU A 329 24.22 21.90 0.41
C LEU A 329 22.82 22.47 0.23
N LYS A 330 22.71 23.81 0.22
CA LYS A 330 21.47 24.56 0.00
C LYS A 330 20.84 24.20 -1.35
N PHE A 331 21.63 24.14 -2.42
CA PHE A 331 21.16 23.73 -3.74
C PHE A 331 20.58 22.31 -3.73
N TYR A 332 21.30 21.32 -3.19
CA TYR A 332 20.81 19.94 -3.20
C TYR A 332 19.57 19.74 -2.31
N LYS A 333 19.50 20.43 -1.16
CA LYS A 333 18.30 20.44 -0.32
C LYS A 333 17.09 20.97 -1.10
N TRP A 334 17.25 22.08 -1.82
CA TRP A 334 16.19 22.62 -2.68
C TRP A 334 15.84 21.67 -3.83
N PHE A 335 16.82 21.15 -4.55
CA PHE A 335 16.62 20.28 -5.71
C PHE A 335 15.75 19.06 -5.35
N TRP A 336 16.05 18.36 -4.26
CA TRP A 336 15.31 17.14 -3.90
C TRP A 336 13.93 17.39 -3.28
N LYS A 337 13.69 18.59 -2.73
CA LYS A 337 12.41 18.95 -2.11
C LYS A 337 11.45 19.62 -3.08
N GLU A 338 11.96 20.53 -3.91
CA GLU A 338 11.18 21.43 -4.77
C GLU A 338 11.70 21.44 -6.21
N GLY A 339 13.01 21.58 -6.41
CA GLY A 339 13.59 21.85 -7.74
C GLY A 339 13.44 20.72 -8.76
N ASP A 340 13.32 19.46 -8.32
CA ASP A 340 13.01 18.33 -9.21
C ASP A 340 11.54 18.30 -9.65
N ALA A 341 10.68 19.13 -9.07
CA ALA A 341 9.26 19.31 -9.35
C ALA A 341 8.34 18.10 -9.11
N TRP A 342 8.87 16.92 -8.76
CA TRP A 342 8.03 15.72 -8.70
C TRP A 342 7.03 15.75 -7.55
N ASN A 343 7.41 16.35 -6.42
CA ASN A 343 6.47 16.59 -5.32
C ASN A 343 5.31 17.50 -5.77
N ILE A 344 5.60 18.58 -6.51
CA ILE A 344 4.59 19.49 -7.06
C ILE A 344 3.66 18.75 -8.05
N LEU A 345 4.23 17.97 -8.96
CA LEU A 345 3.45 17.20 -9.94
C LEU A 345 2.57 16.15 -9.27
N ASN A 346 3.05 15.47 -8.23
CA ASN A 346 2.24 14.55 -7.43
C ASN A 346 1.08 15.28 -6.75
N SER A 347 1.37 16.43 -6.12
CA SER A 347 0.36 17.29 -5.50
C SER A 347 -0.71 17.76 -6.50
N LYS A 348 -0.33 18.12 -7.74
CA LYS A 348 -1.28 18.54 -8.76
C LYS A 348 -2.24 17.43 -9.18
N VAL A 349 -1.74 16.21 -9.38
CA VAL A 349 -2.61 15.05 -9.66
C VAL A 349 -3.52 14.76 -8.47
N HIS A 350 -2.97 14.78 -7.26
CA HIS A 350 -3.72 14.61 -6.02
C HIS A 350 -4.86 15.64 -5.90
N GLU A 351 -4.57 16.93 -6.08
CA GLU A 351 -5.53 18.03 -6.04
C GLU A 351 -6.69 17.79 -7.02
N GLY A 352 -6.37 17.48 -8.28
CA GLY A 352 -7.39 17.16 -9.28
C GLY A 352 -8.22 15.94 -8.89
N LEU A 353 -7.60 14.90 -8.35
CA LEU A 353 -8.27 13.67 -7.89
C LEU A 353 -9.20 13.92 -6.68
N LYS A 354 -8.83 14.82 -5.77
CA LYS A 354 -9.61 15.17 -4.58
C LYS A 354 -10.86 16.00 -4.87
N THR A 355 -11.01 16.54 -6.08
CA THR A 355 -12.28 17.15 -6.53
C THR A 355 -13.48 16.19 -6.48
N SER A 356 -13.24 14.87 -6.36
CA SER A 356 -14.29 13.87 -6.09
C SER A 356 -15.02 14.07 -4.76
N GLY A 357 -14.41 14.75 -3.78
CA GLY A 357 -15.00 15.03 -2.46
C GLY A 357 -15.17 13.81 -1.55
N ARG A 358 -14.64 12.64 -1.92
CA ARG A 358 -14.80 11.40 -1.16
C ARG A 358 -13.72 11.24 -0.09
N PRO A 359 -14.10 11.00 1.19
CA PRO A 359 -13.13 10.81 2.27
C PRO A 359 -12.46 9.43 2.25
N ASP A 360 -13.08 8.43 1.62
CA ASP A 360 -12.56 7.06 1.51
C ASP A 360 -11.66 6.85 0.27
N PHE A 361 -11.48 7.90 -0.54
CA PHE A 361 -10.65 7.89 -1.72
C PHE A 361 -9.26 8.44 -1.43
N TRP A 362 -8.24 7.62 -1.62
CA TRP A 362 -6.86 7.92 -1.24
C TRP A 362 -5.88 7.75 -2.39
N THR A 363 -4.76 8.44 -2.29
CA THR A 363 -3.72 8.54 -3.30
C THR A 363 -2.38 8.19 -2.68
N PHE A 364 -1.49 7.62 -3.49
CA PHE A 364 -0.14 7.31 -3.03
C PHE A 364 0.89 7.40 -4.14
N ASN A 365 2.16 7.48 -3.76
CA ASN A 365 3.29 7.43 -4.68
C ASN A 365 4.27 6.31 -4.26
N ASP A 366 4.72 5.54 -5.24
CA ASP A 366 5.85 4.63 -5.09
C ASP A 366 6.80 4.70 -6.30
N PRO A 367 8.07 4.32 -6.18
CA PRO A 367 8.85 4.19 -4.96
C PRO A 367 9.27 5.58 -4.41
N ALA A 368 8.88 5.91 -3.18
CA ALA A 368 9.23 7.19 -2.55
C ALA A 368 10.72 7.29 -2.18
N GLY A 369 11.34 6.18 -1.76
CA GLY A 369 12.76 6.07 -1.40
C GLY A 369 13.81 6.26 -2.50
N ARG A 370 13.46 6.71 -3.72
CA ARG A 370 14.42 6.97 -4.81
C ARG A 370 15.06 8.37 -4.72
N VAL A 371 15.49 8.72 -3.52
CA VAL A 371 16.08 10.01 -3.14
C VAL A 371 17.18 9.81 -2.10
N PRO A 372 18.08 10.78 -1.87
CA PRO A 372 18.89 10.80 -0.66
C PRO A 372 18.02 10.91 0.61
N PRO A 373 18.59 10.66 1.80
CA PRO A 373 17.87 10.70 3.08
C PRO A 373 17.32 12.11 3.38
N THR A 374 16.07 12.36 3.01
CA THR A 374 15.42 13.66 3.24
C THR A 374 13.92 13.50 3.36
N TRP A 375 13.30 14.43 4.07
CA TRP A 375 11.85 14.48 4.28
C TRP A 375 11.04 14.84 3.02
N GLY A 376 9.77 14.45 3.03
CA GLY A 376 8.75 15.07 2.17
C GLY A 376 8.64 14.53 0.75
N SER A 377 9.14 13.32 0.48
CA SER A 377 8.83 12.62 -0.78
C SER A 377 7.32 12.40 -0.95
N GLY A 378 6.84 12.46 -2.19
CA GLY A 378 5.45 12.14 -2.53
C GLY A 378 4.53 13.36 -2.68
N GLY A 379 4.94 14.55 -2.22
CA GLY A 379 4.08 15.74 -2.24
C GLY A 379 2.88 15.59 -1.28
N ASP A 380 1.68 15.96 -1.74
CA ASP A 380 0.46 15.95 -0.92
C ASP A 380 -0.31 14.61 -0.91
N VAL A 381 0.26 13.55 -1.47
CA VAL A 381 -0.39 12.22 -1.46
C VAL A 381 -0.70 11.74 -0.05
N ASP A 382 -1.82 11.01 0.10
CA ASP A 382 -2.30 10.52 1.40
C ASP A 382 -1.35 9.48 2.02
N ALA A 383 -0.64 8.73 1.17
CA ALA A 383 0.35 7.74 1.60
C ALA A 383 1.58 7.68 0.69
N ILE A 384 2.73 7.27 1.24
CA ILE A 384 3.91 6.90 0.47
C ILE A 384 4.19 5.41 0.57
N SER A 385 4.79 4.86 -0.48
CA SER A 385 5.18 3.45 -0.54
C SER A 385 6.52 3.25 -1.23
N HIS A 386 7.12 2.09 -1.00
CA HIS A 386 8.28 1.60 -1.72
C HIS A 386 8.13 0.12 -2.04
N TRP A 387 8.59 -0.31 -3.20
CA TRP A 387 8.67 -1.72 -3.55
C TRP A 387 10.03 -2.31 -3.21
N THR A 388 10.06 -3.51 -2.64
CA THR A 388 11.30 -4.16 -2.23
C THR A 388 11.32 -5.62 -2.65
N TYR A 389 12.47 -6.03 -3.19
CA TYR A 389 12.81 -7.42 -3.43
C TYR A 389 13.36 -8.03 -2.14
N THR A 390 12.97 -9.27 -1.82
CA THR A 390 13.41 -9.92 -0.58
C THR A 390 14.83 -10.50 -0.66
N TYR A 391 15.46 -10.53 -1.84
CA TYR A 391 16.83 -11.02 -1.98
C TYR A 391 17.87 -9.89 -1.77
N PRO A 392 19.09 -10.22 -1.32
CA PRO A 392 19.51 -11.53 -0.82
C PRO A 392 18.95 -11.86 0.58
N ASP A 393 18.42 -10.87 1.31
CA ASP A 393 17.93 -11.00 2.67
C ASP A 393 16.56 -10.33 2.88
N PRO A 394 15.55 -11.04 3.41
CA PRO A 394 14.22 -10.46 3.62
C PRO A 394 14.21 -9.33 4.64
N LEU A 395 15.14 -9.33 5.62
CA LEU A 395 15.35 -8.24 6.58
C LEU A 395 15.49 -6.85 5.94
N ARG A 396 15.87 -6.75 4.66
CA ARG A 396 15.89 -5.46 3.93
C ARG A 396 14.50 -4.84 3.78
N MET A 397 13.45 -5.64 3.88
CA MET A 397 12.07 -5.16 3.91
C MET A 397 11.85 -4.19 5.08
N ALA A 398 12.46 -4.46 6.24
CA ALA A 398 12.35 -3.62 7.42
C ALA A 398 12.97 -2.24 7.20
N LEU A 399 14.21 -2.16 6.72
CA LEU A 399 14.87 -0.88 6.45
C LEU A 399 14.06 -0.02 5.48
N ALA A 400 13.62 -0.60 4.37
CA ALA A 400 12.82 0.14 3.39
C ALA A 400 11.46 0.62 3.94
N VAL A 401 10.94 0.00 5.01
CA VAL A 401 9.75 0.50 5.73
C VAL A 401 10.14 1.62 6.69
N ASP A 402 11.22 1.44 7.45
CA ASP A 402 11.68 2.40 8.45
C ASP A 402 12.14 3.73 7.79
N GLU A 403 12.77 3.66 6.61
CA GLU A 403 13.07 4.83 5.75
C GLU A 403 11.80 5.60 5.35
N LEU A 404 10.71 4.90 5.01
CA LEU A 404 9.45 5.56 4.66
C LEU A 404 8.84 6.28 5.87
N PHE A 405 8.94 5.70 7.07
CA PHE A 405 8.51 6.40 8.29
C PHE A 405 9.35 7.65 8.55
N ALA A 406 10.67 7.58 8.33
CA ALA A 406 11.54 8.76 8.42
C ALA A 406 11.13 9.84 7.41
N MET A 407 10.86 9.47 6.15
CA MET A 407 10.40 10.40 5.11
C MET A 407 9.05 11.07 5.43
N ALA A 408 8.08 10.28 5.91
CA ALA A 408 6.72 10.73 6.20
C ALA A 408 6.66 11.76 7.34
N LYS A 409 7.66 11.82 8.24
CA LYS A 409 7.77 12.87 9.28
C LYS A 409 7.87 14.29 8.71
N GLY A 410 8.24 14.42 7.43
CA GLY A 410 8.21 15.67 6.69
C GLY A 410 6.83 16.20 6.33
N LYS A 411 5.81 15.32 6.35
CA LYS A 411 4.44 15.65 5.96
C LYS A 411 3.47 15.07 7.00
N PRO A 412 3.13 15.83 8.06
CA PRO A 412 2.19 15.36 9.08
C PRO A 412 0.90 14.80 8.48
N GLY A 413 0.48 13.62 8.94
CA GLY A 413 -0.71 12.92 8.45
C GLY A 413 -0.48 12.02 7.24
N GLN A 414 0.67 12.09 6.55
CA GLN A 414 1.00 11.18 5.47
C GLN A 414 1.23 9.76 6.00
N LYS A 415 0.51 8.80 5.44
CA LYS A 415 0.56 7.40 5.85
C LYS A 415 1.69 6.66 5.13
N VAL A 416 2.08 5.50 5.66
CA VAL A 416 3.08 4.62 5.05
C VAL A 416 2.42 3.31 4.62
N MET A 417 2.69 2.89 3.40
CA MET A 417 2.33 1.58 2.85
C MET A 417 3.58 0.86 2.35
N LYS A 418 3.49 -0.47 2.18
CA LYS A 418 4.65 -1.24 1.71
C LYS A 418 4.34 -2.34 0.71
N MET A 419 5.10 -2.36 -0.39
CA MET A 419 5.02 -3.40 -1.41
C MET A 419 6.13 -4.45 -1.29
N THR A 420 5.76 -5.71 -1.46
CA THR A 420 6.66 -6.82 -1.76
C THR A 420 6.66 -7.10 -3.27
N GLN A 421 7.84 -7.12 -3.87
CA GLN A 421 8.05 -7.69 -5.20
C GLN A 421 8.05 -9.21 -5.05
N VAL A 422 7.00 -9.90 -5.52
CA VAL A 422 6.90 -11.38 -5.48
C VAL A 422 7.73 -12.02 -6.61
N ILE A 423 8.42 -11.19 -7.39
CA ILE A 423 9.39 -11.60 -8.41
C ILE A 423 10.81 -11.44 -7.90
N TRP A 424 11.71 -12.32 -8.31
CA TRP A 424 13.15 -12.15 -8.21
C TRP A 424 13.78 -12.00 -9.59
N TYR A 425 14.82 -11.19 -9.68
CA TYR A 425 15.65 -11.16 -10.88
C TYR A 425 16.48 -12.45 -10.93
N ARG A 426 16.26 -13.30 -11.93
CA ARG A 426 17.03 -14.53 -12.08
C ARG A 426 18.53 -14.28 -12.11
N LYS A 427 18.98 -13.22 -12.80
CA LYS A 427 20.40 -12.84 -12.85
C LYS A 427 21.05 -12.56 -11.49
N GLN A 428 20.26 -12.29 -10.45
CA GLN A 428 20.76 -12.04 -9.09
C GLN A 428 20.69 -13.28 -8.20
N THR A 429 19.81 -14.24 -8.52
CA THR A 429 19.47 -15.36 -7.62
C THR A 429 19.81 -16.73 -8.20
N ALA A 430 19.75 -16.90 -9.52
CA ALA A 430 20.04 -18.13 -10.26
C ALA A 430 20.63 -17.83 -11.67
N PRO A 431 21.79 -17.14 -11.76
CA PRO A 431 22.26 -16.53 -13.02
C PRO A 431 22.77 -17.51 -14.08
N THR A 432 23.29 -18.67 -13.69
CA THR A 432 23.99 -19.59 -14.60
C THR A 432 23.38 -20.96 -14.51
N LEU A 433 22.79 -21.46 -15.59
CA LEU A 433 22.28 -22.82 -15.63
C LEU A 433 23.42 -23.81 -15.40
N PRO A 434 23.26 -24.77 -14.47
CA PRO A 434 24.15 -25.92 -14.39
C PRO A 434 24.27 -26.60 -15.77
N ALA A 435 25.51 -26.86 -16.19
CA ALA A 435 25.81 -27.46 -17.49
C ALA A 435 25.20 -28.87 -17.63
N LYS A 436 25.29 -29.67 -16.56
CA LYS A 436 24.65 -30.99 -16.49
C LYS A 436 23.23 -30.84 -15.95
N GLU A 437 22.26 -31.33 -16.70
CA GLU A 437 20.83 -31.22 -16.37
C GLU A 437 20.46 -31.85 -15.02
N LYS A 438 21.15 -32.92 -14.60
CA LYS A 438 20.94 -33.55 -13.29
C LYS A 438 21.21 -32.65 -12.09
N TYR A 439 21.90 -31.51 -12.29
CA TYR A 439 22.16 -30.51 -11.25
C TYR A 439 21.24 -29.29 -11.35
N ARG A 440 20.30 -29.28 -12.31
CA ARG A 440 19.29 -28.23 -12.45
C ARG A 440 18.10 -28.52 -11.55
N ALA A 441 17.55 -27.48 -10.94
CA ALA A 441 16.26 -27.57 -10.26
C ALA A 441 15.14 -27.82 -11.30
N GLU A 442 14.03 -28.42 -10.86
CA GLU A 442 12.93 -28.79 -11.77
C GLU A 442 12.36 -27.61 -12.56
N TRP A 443 12.27 -26.43 -11.92
CA TRP A 443 11.81 -25.24 -12.60
C TRP A 443 12.80 -24.74 -13.67
N GLU A 444 14.10 -24.95 -13.50
CA GLU A 444 15.13 -24.53 -14.46
C GLU A 444 15.08 -25.37 -15.75
N LYS A 445 14.62 -26.63 -15.63
CA LYS A 445 14.37 -27.51 -16.78
C LYS A 445 13.15 -27.03 -17.57
N LYS A 446 12.09 -26.63 -16.87
CA LYS A 446 10.82 -26.18 -17.46
C LYS A 446 10.88 -24.75 -18.00
N GLU A 447 11.61 -23.87 -17.33
CA GLU A 447 11.64 -22.42 -17.54
C GLU A 447 13.08 -21.87 -17.64
N PRO A 448 13.93 -22.40 -18.54
CA PRO A 448 15.37 -22.07 -18.60
C PRO A 448 15.65 -20.59 -18.94
N ASP A 449 14.70 -19.92 -19.61
CA ASP A 449 14.83 -18.55 -20.12
C ASP A 449 14.10 -17.51 -19.24
N ALA A 450 13.57 -17.90 -18.09
CA ALA A 450 12.87 -17.00 -17.19
C ALA A 450 13.76 -15.79 -16.82
N THR A 451 13.29 -14.56 -17.08
CA THR A 451 14.01 -13.35 -16.64
C THR A 451 13.71 -13.05 -15.18
N PHE A 452 12.45 -13.28 -14.79
CA PHE A 452 11.95 -13.14 -13.44
C PHE A 452 11.34 -14.45 -12.97
N ILE A 453 11.72 -14.86 -11.77
CA ILE A 453 11.27 -16.09 -11.12
C ILE A 453 10.44 -15.74 -9.88
N THR A 454 9.62 -16.67 -9.41
CA THR A 454 8.82 -16.50 -8.19
C THR A 454 9.74 -16.34 -6.96
N THR A 455 9.42 -15.43 -6.05
CA THR A 455 10.09 -15.32 -4.73
C THR A 455 9.91 -16.61 -3.93
N ALA A 456 10.93 -17.05 -3.19
CA ALA A 456 10.80 -18.25 -2.36
C ALA A 456 9.72 -18.09 -1.26
N PRO A 457 8.92 -19.13 -0.95
CA PRO A 457 7.81 -19.03 0.01
C PRO A 457 8.23 -18.56 1.40
N ASP A 458 9.35 -19.05 1.93
CA ASP A 458 9.82 -18.67 3.27
C ASP A 458 10.34 -17.22 3.32
N HIS A 459 10.98 -16.74 2.25
CA HIS A 459 11.35 -15.33 2.10
C HIS A 459 10.11 -14.42 2.05
N LEU A 460 9.07 -14.84 1.34
CA LEU A 460 7.80 -14.12 1.29
C LEU A 460 7.16 -14.06 2.67
N ARG A 461 7.17 -15.18 3.41
CA ARG A 461 6.63 -15.27 4.78
C ARG A 461 7.36 -14.33 5.73
N GLU A 462 8.70 -14.34 5.71
CA GLU A 462 9.51 -13.47 6.56
C GLU A 462 9.26 -11.99 6.24
N ALA A 463 9.29 -11.65 4.95
CA ALA A 463 9.00 -10.30 4.48
C ALA A 463 7.59 -9.81 4.83
N PHE A 464 6.59 -10.71 4.88
CA PHE A 464 5.25 -10.38 5.36
C PHE A 464 5.28 -9.93 6.83
N TRP A 465 5.89 -10.72 7.71
CA TRP A 465 6.01 -10.41 9.14
C TRP A 465 6.82 -9.13 9.40
N LEU A 466 7.89 -8.90 8.63
CA LEU A 466 8.69 -7.68 8.72
C LEU A 466 7.88 -6.43 8.32
N LYS A 467 6.97 -6.53 7.35
CA LYS A 467 6.07 -5.40 7.00
C LYS A 467 5.07 -5.13 8.12
N ILE A 468 4.34 -6.16 8.56
CA ILE A 468 3.20 -5.98 9.46
C ILE A 468 3.62 -5.71 10.91
N SER A 469 4.87 -5.97 11.28
CA SER A 469 5.43 -5.54 12.57
C SER A 469 5.54 -4.03 12.70
N ARG A 470 5.69 -3.29 11.58
CA ARG A 470 5.67 -1.82 11.55
C ARG A 470 4.27 -1.27 11.25
N PRO A 471 3.87 -0.09 11.78
CA PRO A 471 2.51 0.46 11.71
C PRO A 471 2.10 0.99 10.32
N VAL A 472 2.36 0.19 9.28
CA VAL A 472 1.94 0.45 7.92
C VAL A 472 0.42 0.40 7.81
N GLN A 473 -0.12 1.25 6.96
CA GLN A 473 -1.56 1.44 6.74
C GLN A 473 -2.07 0.66 5.52
N GLY A 474 -1.23 -0.22 4.97
CA GLY A 474 -1.56 -1.11 3.87
C GLY A 474 -0.32 -1.82 3.31
N ILE A 475 -0.54 -3.01 2.75
CA ILE A 475 0.52 -3.78 2.07
C ILE A 475 0.14 -4.09 0.64
N MET A 476 1.15 -4.26 -0.21
CA MET A 476 0.96 -4.50 -1.64
C MET A 476 1.86 -5.60 -2.17
N TYR A 477 1.47 -6.15 -3.32
CA TYR A 477 2.19 -7.21 -4.02
C TYR A 477 2.22 -6.94 -5.52
N PHE A 478 3.40 -7.10 -6.11
CA PHE A 478 3.62 -7.09 -7.56
C PHE A 478 4.15 -8.44 -8.02
N GLY A 479 3.70 -8.91 -9.17
CA GLY A 479 4.14 -10.18 -9.76
C GLY A 479 3.01 -11.11 -10.19
N THR A 480 1.92 -10.59 -10.75
CA THR A 480 0.77 -11.36 -11.23
C THR A 480 1.19 -12.51 -12.16
N GLY A 481 2.18 -12.29 -13.03
CA GLY A 481 2.71 -13.34 -13.91
C GLY A 481 3.36 -14.51 -13.18
N VAL A 482 4.05 -14.26 -12.06
CA VAL A 482 4.67 -15.33 -11.25
C VAL A 482 3.75 -15.92 -10.20
N LEU A 483 2.57 -15.33 -9.96
CA LEU A 483 1.56 -15.88 -9.07
C LEU A 483 0.57 -16.77 -9.83
N PHE A 484 0.19 -16.39 -11.05
CA PHE A 484 -0.86 -17.06 -11.82
C PHE A 484 -0.37 -17.74 -13.10
N GLY A 485 0.91 -17.60 -13.45
CA GLY A 485 1.47 -18.15 -14.69
C GLY A 485 1.14 -17.32 -15.94
N GLU A 486 0.77 -16.06 -15.76
CA GLU A 486 0.26 -15.18 -16.81
C GLU A 486 1.36 -14.16 -17.20
N GLY A 487 2.37 -14.60 -17.95
CA GLY A 487 3.49 -13.72 -18.34
C GLY A 487 4.52 -14.34 -19.28
N LYS A 488 5.11 -13.49 -20.15
CA LYS A 488 6.21 -13.89 -21.06
C LYS A 488 7.56 -13.97 -20.34
N SER A 489 7.92 -12.93 -19.58
CA SER A 489 9.23 -12.84 -18.87
C SER A 489 9.17 -13.19 -17.38
N GLN A 490 7.99 -13.04 -16.77
CA GLN A 490 7.66 -13.43 -15.40
C GLN A 490 7.07 -14.84 -15.43
N ARG A 491 7.80 -15.82 -14.92
CA ARG A 491 7.41 -17.23 -14.96
C ARG A 491 7.08 -17.75 -13.57
N LEU A 492 5.99 -18.50 -13.46
CA LEU A 492 5.60 -19.22 -12.25
C LEU A 492 6.56 -20.40 -12.04
N THR A 493 7.60 -20.18 -11.24
CA THR A 493 8.64 -21.19 -10.97
C THR A 493 8.51 -21.83 -9.59
N ASN A 494 7.68 -21.25 -8.70
CA ASN A 494 7.35 -21.85 -7.42
C ASN A 494 5.87 -21.61 -7.03
N PRO A 495 4.95 -22.57 -7.28
CA PRO A 495 3.52 -22.42 -7.00
C PRO A 495 3.13 -22.44 -5.51
N GLU A 496 4.02 -22.87 -4.62
CA GLU A 496 3.78 -22.82 -3.18
C GLU A 496 3.66 -21.38 -2.67
N THR A 497 4.35 -20.44 -3.32
CA THR A 497 4.37 -19.02 -2.95
C THR A 497 2.97 -18.40 -2.87
N LEU A 498 2.09 -18.72 -3.82
CA LEU A 498 0.72 -18.23 -3.79
C LEU A 498 -0.09 -18.82 -2.64
N LYS A 499 0.12 -20.11 -2.32
CA LYS A 499 -0.54 -20.78 -1.19
C LYS A 499 -0.12 -20.15 0.13
N VAL A 500 1.18 -19.92 0.31
CA VAL A 500 1.73 -19.25 1.51
C VAL A 500 1.21 -17.81 1.62
N LEU A 501 1.15 -17.07 0.51
CA LEU A 501 0.56 -15.73 0.53
C LEU A 501 -0.90 -15.78 0.99
N SER A 502 -1.70 -16.65 0.38
CA SER A 502 -3.12 -16.80 0.71
C SER A 502 -3.32 -17.18 2.18
N GLU A 503 -2.52 -18.11 2.69
CA GLU A 503 -2.55 -18.51 4.09
C GLU A 503 -2.25 -17.34 5.03
N LEU A 504 -1.21 -16.55 4.76
CA LEU A 504 -0.85 -15.39 5.59
C LEU A 504 -1.95 -14.32 5.58
N LEU A 505 -2.54 -14.06 4.41
CA LEU A 505 -3.61 -13.06 4.29
C LEU A 505 -4.87 -13.50 5.06
N HIS A 506 -5.28 -14.76 4.97
CA HIS A 506 -6.48 -15.26 5.65
C HIS A 506 -6.28 -15.56 7.13
N LYS A 507 -5.22 -16.27 7.49
CA LYS A 507 -5.01 -16.75 8.86
C LYS A 507 -4.35 -15.73 9.77
N THR A 508 -3.62 -14.74 9.22
CA THR A 508 -2.91 -13.74 10.02
C THR A 508 -3.44 -12.34 9.78
N LEU A 509 -3.48 -11.88 8.52
CA LEU A 509 -3.77 -10.46 8.28
C LEU A 509 -5.24 -10.11 8.39
N ALA A 510 -6.16 -10.95 7.90
CA ALA A 510 -7.60 -10.71 8.05
C ALA A 510 -8.02 -10.59 9.53
N PRO A 511 -7.64 -11.51 10.46
CA PRO A 511 -8.01 -11.41 11.86
C PRO A 511 -7.31 -10.28 12.62
N LEU A 512 -6.03 -10.03 12.34
CA LEU A 512 -5.22 -9.10 13.13
C LEU A 512 -5.13 -7.70 12.51
N GLY A 513 -5.36 -7.58 11.21
CA GLY A 513 -5.22 -6.35 10.43
C GLY A 513 -5.98 -5.15 11.02
N PRO A 514 -7.28 -5.27 11.34
CA PRO A 514 -8.03 -4.19 11.97
C PRO A 514 -7.42 -3.69 13.28
N THR A 515 -6.80 -4.58 14.06
CA THR A 515 -6.04 -4.20 15.26
C THR A 515 -4.72 -3.51 14.88
N LEU A 516 -3.99 -4.06 13.91
CA LEU A 516 -2.69 -3.53 13.47
C LEU A 516 -2.75 -2.14 12.82
N LEU A 517 -3.90 -1.75 12.24
CA LEU A 517 -4.12 -0.38 11.75
C LEU A 517 -4.17 0.66 12.88
N GLN A 518 -4.56 0.24 14.09
CA GLN A 518 -4.86 1.11 15.22
C GLN A 518 -3.75 1.14 16.28
N VAL A 519 -2.86 0.13 16.31
CA VAL A 519 -1.74 0.07 17.25
C VAL A 519 -0.51 0.80 16.67
N PRO A 520 -0.06 1.92 17.25
CA PRO A 520 1.11 2.65 16.76
C PRO A 520 2.43 1.96 17.14
N GLY A 521 3.53 2.38 16.51
CA GLY A 521 4.88 2.04 16.97
C GLY A 521 5.21 2.75 18.29
N ILE A 522 6.14 2.18 19.07
CA ILE A 522 6.75 2.92 20.19
C ILE A 522 7.74 3.96 19.65
N ARG A 523 8.09 4.96 20.47
CA ARG A 523 9.29 5.77 20.24
C ARG A 523 10.52 4.92 20.60
N PRO A 524 11.40 4.58 19.64
CA PRO A 524 12.59 3.80 19.96
C PRO A 524 13.64 4.65 20.70
N ASP A 525 14.44 4.01 21.56
CA ASP A 525 15.58 4.61 22.25
C ASP A 525 16.92 4.30 21.56
N VAL A 526 16.88 3.63 20.42
CA VAL A 526 18.00 3.43 19.49
C VAL A 526 17.65 4.11 18.17
N ALA A 527 18.56 4.90 17.62
CA ALA A 527 18.38 5.58 16.34
C ALA A 527 19.53 5.26 15.38
N ILE A 528 19.25 5.25 14.07
CA ILE A 528 20.24 5.19 13.00
C ILE A 528 20.09 6.45 12.14
N LEU A 529 21.15 7.26 12.07
CA LEU A 529 21.19 8.47 11.26
C LEU A 529 21.57 8.12 9.83
N GLU A 530 20.67 8.44 8.90
CA GLU A 530 21.00 8.55 7.48
C GLU A 530 21.15 10.03 7.13
N SER A 531 22.40 10.46 6.87
CA SER A 531 22.73 11.87 6.67
C SER A 531 22.59 12.29 5.21
N PHE A 532 21.74 13.29 4.96
CA PHE A 532 21.63 13.95 3.66
C PHE A 532 22.96 14.58 3.23
N THR A 533 23.61 15.30 4.16
CA THR A 533 24.85 16.03 3.91
C THR A 533 25.99 15.05 3.58
N SER A 534 26.10 13.94 4.31
CA SER A 534 27.03 12.86 3.96
C SER A 534 26.69 12.23 2.61
N SER A 535 25.44 12.18 2.19
CA SER A 535 25.07 11.69 0.85
C SER A 535 25.51 12.65 -0.27
N VAL A 536 25.56 13.95 0.00
CA VAL A 536 25.99 14.99 -0.96
C VAL A 536 27.52 15.09 -1.03
N PHE A 537 28.18 15.12 0.12
CA PHE A 537 29.61 15.40 0.27
C PHE A 537 30.48 14.19 0.58
N GLY A 538 29.90 13.08 1.02
CA GLY A 538 30.60 11.91 1.55
C GLY A 538 30.31 10.64 0.74
N GLU A 539 29.74 9.61 1.38
CA GLU A 539 29.50 8.29 0.79
C GLU A 539 28.07 8.11 0.22
N GLU A 540 27.78 6.93 -0.34
CA GLU A 540 26.51 6.64 -1.00
C GLU A 540 25.34 6.43 -0.03
N ALA A 541 24.19 7.05 -0.35
CA ALA A 541 22.89 6.74 0.25
C ALA A 541 22.37 5.36 -0.16
N THR A 542 21.35 4.85 0.54
CA THR A 542 20.70 3.56 0.20
C THR A 542 19.90 3.62 -1.11
N TRP A 543 19.41 4.81 -1.49
CA TRP A 543 18.53 5.06 -2.62
C TRP A 543 17.30 4.14 -2.65
N GLY A 544 16.79 3.73 -1.48
CA GLY A 544 15.64 2.82 -1.32
C GLY A 544 15.94 1.38 -1.75
N TRP A 545 17.19 1.03 -2.01
CA TRP A 545 17.58 -0.35 -2.34
C TRP A 545 18.04 -1.15 -1.12
N ALA A 546 18.15 -0.52 0.05
CA ALA A 546 18.71 -1.12 1.26
C ALA A 546 20.07 -1.82 0.98
N ARG A 547 20.90 -1.18 0.13
CA ARG A 547 22.24 -1.65 -0.27
C ARG A 547 23.31 -0.84 0.44
N GLY A 548 24.53 -1.37 0.41
CA GLY A 548 25.69 -0.73 1.03
C GLY A 548 25.73 -0.91 2.54
N TRP A 549 26.72 -0.28 3.15
CA TRP A 549 27.03 -0.48 4.57
C TRP A 549 25.91 0.01 5.49
N THR A 550 25.30 1.17 5.23
CA THR A 550 24.12 1.65 5.99
C THR A 550 23.00 0.61 6.01
N GLY A 551 22.75 -0.04 4.88
CA GLY A 551 21.77 -1.12 4.78
C GLY A 551 22.12 -2.33 5.65
N ASP A 552 23.37 -2.78 5.59
CA ASP A 552 23.83 -3.93 6.37
C ASP A 552 23.96 -3.61 7.87
N ALA A 553 24.25 -2.37 8.25
CA ALA A 553 24.24 -1.91 9.64
C ALA A 553 22.83 -1.98 10.24
N HIS A 554 21.79 -1.59 9.50
CA HIS A 554 20.40 -1.76 9.95
C HIS A 554 20.04 -3.25 10.16
N LEU A 555 20.45 -4.13 9.24
CA LEU A 555 20.28 -5.59 9.40
C LEU A 555 21.00 -6.13 10.65
N MET A 556 22.25 -5.70 10.86
CA MET A 556 23.03 -6.05 12.05
C MET A 556 22.32 -5.64 13.35
N LEU A 557 21.69 -4.46 13.40
CA LEU A 557 20.92 -4.02 14.57
C LEU A 557 19.72 -4.93 14.87
N GLN A 558 19.05 -5.45 13.83
CA GLN A 558 17.97 -6.40 14.01
C GLN A 558 18.49 -7.71 14.64
N TRP A 559 19.62 -8.25 14.15
CA TRP A 559 20.28 -9.41 14.78
C TRP A 559 20.87 -9.11 16.17
N ALA A 560 21.11 -7.84 16.50
CA ALA A 560 21.46 -7.38 17.85
C ALA A 560 20.23 -7.26 18.76
N ARG A 561 19.03 -7.60 18.27
CA ARG A 561 17.73 -7.43 18.96
C ARG A 561 17.51 -5.98 19.41
N LEU A 562 17.97 -5.06 18.58
CA LEU A 562 17.69 -3.64 18.71
C LEU A 562 16.61 -3.26 17.72
N GLN A 563 15.73 -2.35 18.14
CA GLN A 563 14.69 -1.78 17.29
C GLN A 563 15.10 -0.34 16.95
N PRO A 564 15.89 -0.11 15.89
CA PRO A 564 16.32 1.24 15.55
C PRO A 564 15.19 2.04 14.89
N GLU A 565 15.13 3.33 15.20
CA GLU A 565 14.45 4.32 14.36
C GLU A 565 15.40 4.87 13.31
N VAL A 566 15.03 4.82 12.02
CA VAL A 566 15.74 5.60 10.99
C VAL A 566 15.38 7.07 11.17
N ILE A 567 16.40 7.91 11.33
CA ILE A 567 16.24 9.37 11.44
C ILE A 567 17.10 10.09 10.40
N TYR A 568 16.61 11.24 9.93
CA TYR A 568 17.34 12.13 9.04
C TYR A 568 17.80 13.38 9.80
N GLU A 569 18.71 14.15 9.19
CA GLU A 569 19.23 15.39 9.76
C GLU A 569 18.12 16.35 10.21
N GLU A 570 17.03 16.45 9.44
CA GLU A 570 15.91 17.31 9.79
C GLU A 570 15.22 16.89 11.10
N THR A 571 15.25 15.60 11.46
CA THR A 571 14.72 15.11 12.74
C THR A 571 15.57 15.61 13.89
N ILE A 572 16.90 15.55 13.75
CA ILE A 572 17.84 16.03 14.78
C ILE A 572 17.69 17.54 14.99
N VAL A 573 17.55 18.31 13.91
CA VAL A 573 17.40 19.77 14.00
C VAL A 573 16.06 20.16 14.62
N ARG A 574 14.95 19.54 14.20
CA ARG A 574 13.60 19.89 14.67
C ARG A 574 13.31 19.36 16.08
N ASP A 575 13.58 18.07 16.30
CA ASP A 575 13.12 17.33 17.48
C ASP A 575 14.24 17.05 18.50
N GLY A 576 15.51 17.18 18.09
CA GLY A 576 16.65 16.78 18.89
C GLY A 576 16.80 15.26 19.00
N LEU A 577 17.49 14.81 20.05
CA LEU A 577 17.78 13.40 20.33
C LEU A 577 17.27 12.98 21.72
N ASP A 578 16.32 13.73 22.30
CA ASP A 578 15.76 13.40 23.62
C ASP A 578 15.11 12.01 23.59
N GLY A 579 15.34 11.21 24.63
CA GLY A 579 14.85 9.83 24.72
C GLY A 579 15.64 8.80 23.88
N VAL A 580 16.49 9.24 22.94
CA VAL A 580 17.50 8.37 22.33
C VAL A 580 18.59 8.09 23.37
N LYS A 581 19.10 6.86 23.39
CA LYS A 581 20.22 6.43 24.23
C LYS A 581 21.42 6.01 23.40
N VAL A 582 21.16 5.39 22.25
CA VAL A 582 22.19 4.92 21.31
C VAL A 582 21.93 5.50 19.93
N LEU A 583 22.90 6.22 19.37
CA LEU A 583 22.86 6.78 18.03
C LEU A 583 23.89 6.07 17.15
N LEU A 584 23.42 5.35 16.12
CA LEU A 584 24.26 4.81 15.06
C LEU A 584 24.42 5.80 13.92
N THR A 585 25.65 5.99 13.45
CA THR A 585 25.96 6.93 12.37
C THR A 585 26.81 6.28 11.27
N PRO A 586 26.32 5.23 10.58
CA PRO A 586 27.09 4.56 9.55
C PRO A 586 27.35 5.50 8.36
N ASN A 587 28.58 5.51 7.85
CA ASN A 587 28.99 6.34 6.72
C ASN A 587 28.73 7.86 6.90
N CYS A 588 28.71 8.35 8.13
CA CYS A 588 28.39 9.74 8.45
C CYS A 588 29.65 10.62 8.53
N SER A 589 30.23 10.92 7.35
CA SER A 589 31.51 11.63 7.21
C SER A 589 31.41 13.14 7.18
N VAL A 590 30.24 13.67 6.80
CA VAL A 590 30.03 15.11 6.69
C VAL A 590 28.70 15.50 7.31
N LEU A 591 28.73 16.49 8.18
CA LEU A 591 27.56 17.01 8.88
C LEU A 591 27.48 18.53 8.76
N PRO A 592 26.27 19.10 8.74
CA PRO A 592 26.12 20.53 8.92
C PRO A 592 26.32 20.92 10.40
N VAL A 593 26.71 22.17 10.65
CA VAL A 593 27.01 22.69 12.01
C VAL A 593 25.86 22.39 12.99
N SER A 594 24.61 22.71 12.63
CA SER A 594 23.45 22.50 13.51
C SER A 594 23.27 21.05 13.98
N VAL A 595 23.50 20.07 13.10
CA VAL A 595 23.37 18.65 13.43
C VAL A 595 24.56 18.18 14.29
N PHE A 596 25.77 18.61 13.93
CA PHE A 596 26.97 18.33 14.70
C PHE A 596 26.83 18.78 16.16
N GLU A 597 26.39 20.02 16.38
CA GLU A 597 26.20 20.60 17.72
C GLU A 597 25.19 19.80 18.56
N LYS A 598 24.08 19.35 17.94
CA LYS A 598 23.07 18.51 18.60
C LYS A 598 23.60 17.12 18.96
N ILE A 599 24.39 16.49 18.08
CA ILE A 599 25.01 15.19 18.36
C ILE A 599 26.06 15.33 19.46
N ARG A 600 26.88 16.38 19.44
CA ARG A 600 27.87 16.66 20.49
C ARG A 600 27.20 16.86 21.85
N GLU A 601 26.10 17.62 21.87
CA GLU A 601 25.31 17.83 23.09
C GLU A 601 24.66 16.54 23.60
N PHE A 602 24.14 15.71 22.69
CA PHE A 602 23.63 14.38 23.03
C PHE A 602 24.70 13.51 23.71
N GLN A 603 25.90 13.45 23.13
CA GLN A 603 27.00 12.69 23.72
C GLN A 603 27.44 13.28 25.07
N ARG A 604 27.50 14.61 25.20
CA ARG A 604 27.81 15.28 26.48
C ARG A 604 26.81 14.94 27.59
N LYS A 605 25.54 14.67 27.25
CA LYS A 605 24.50 14.23 28.19
C LYS A 605 24.51 12.73 28.48
N GLY A 606 25.52 12.00 27.99
CA GLY A 606 25.65 10.55 28.21
C GLY A 606 24.99 9.68 27.14
N GLY A 607 24.58 10.27 26.01
CA GLY A 607 24.19 9.50 24.83
C GLY A 607 25.39 8.76 24.22
N ILE A 608 25.17 7.56 23.69
CA ILE A 608 26.22 6.70 23.14
C ILE A 608 26.26 6.84 21.62
N ILE A 609 27.40 7.19 21.06
CA ILE A 609 27.66 7.23 19.62
C ILE A 609 28.34 5.92 19.19
N VAL A 610 27.65 5.19 18.31
CA VAL A 610 28.16 4.00 17.66
C VAL A 610 28.43 4.34 16.20
N ALA A 611 29.68 4.36 15.77
CA ALA A 611 30.04 4.79 14.41
C ALA A 611 31.12 3.92 13.79
N ASP A 612 31.27 4.01 12.48
CA ASP A 612 32.40 3.41 11.77
C ASP A 612 33.57 4.38 11.58
N GLN A 613 34.59 3.95 10.86
CA GLN A 613 35.80 4.73 10.59
C GLN A 613 35.53 6.03 9.80
N ASN A 614 34.37 6.17 9.17
CA ASN A 614 33.99 7.32 8.38
C ASN A 614 33.22 8.37 9.18
N LEU A 615 33.15 8.30 10.52
CA LEU A 615 32.55 9.35 11.32
C LEU A 615 33.24 10.70 11.05
N ALA A 616 32.46 11.78 10.93
CA ALA A 616 32.96 13.14 10.80
C ALA A 616 34.05 13.41 11.87
N PRO A 617 35.29 13.79 11.49
CA PRO A 617 36.42 13.83 12.43
C PRO A 617 36.25 14.76 13.64
N ALA A 618 35.32 15.71 13.60
CA ALA A 618 34.97 16.55 14.74
C ALA A 618 34.22 15.78 15.86
N LEU A 619 33.67 14.60 15.59
CA LEU A 619 33.01 13.74 16.55
C LEU A 619 33.90 12.54 16.90
N LYS A 620 33.69 12.00 18.10
CA LYS A 620 34.35 10.77 18.56
C LYS A 620 33.29 9.71 18.80
N SER A 621 33.50 8.50 18.28
CA SER A 621 32.64 7.37 18.64
C SER A 621 32.98 6.82 20.02
N ASP A 622 31.95 6.36 20.74
CA ASP A 622 32.10 5.60 21.97
C ASP A 622 32.34 4.12 21.67
N ILE A 623 31.67 3.62 20.62
CA ILE A 623 31.85 2.26 20.09
C ILE A 623 32.20 2.35 18.60
N LEU A 624 33.30 1.70 18.21
CA LEU A 624 33.75 1.65 16.82
C LEU A 624 33.25 0.37 16.14
N LEU A 625 32.39 0.54 15.14
CA LEU A 625 32.02 -0.52 14.21
C LEU A 625 32.99 -0.56 13.03
N ARG A 626 33.38 -1.76 12.60
CA ARG A 626 34.11 -1.88 11.34
C ARG A 626 33.14 -1.83 10.19
N LYS A 627 33.36 -0.94 9.21
CA LYS A 627 32.63 -0.98 7.94
C LYS A 627 32.79 -2.35 7.29
N PHE A 628 31.67 -3.01 6.96
CA PHE A 628 31.65 -4.30 6.30
C PHE A 628 31.21 -4.17 4.84
N THR A 629 31.84 -4.94 3.96
CA THR A 629 31.44 -5.10 2.56
C THR A 629 31.23 -6.57 2.27
N ARG A 630 30.03 -6.91 1.80
CA ARG A 630 29.66 -8.28 1.43
C ARG A 630 30.49 -8.76 0.24
N ASN A 631 31.47 -9.61 0.51
CA ASN A 631 32.32 -10.25 -0.48
C ASN A 631 32.19 -11.76 -0.34
N GLY A 632 31.17 -12.35 -0.98
CA GLY A 632 31.01 -13.81 -1.03
C GLY A 632 29.59 -14.31 -0.84
N PRO A 633 29.44 -15.61 -0.52
CA PRO A 633 28.15 -16.24 -0.27
C PRO A 633 27.35 -15.57 0.87
N PRO A 634 26.00 -15.52 0.76
CA PRO A 634 25.14 -14.89 1.77
C PRO A 634 25.28 -15.46 3.18
N ASP A 635 25.49 -16.77 3.34
CA ASP A 635 25.69 -17.42 4.64
C ASP A 635 26.88 -16.86 5.39
N LYS A 636 28.03 -16.72 4.71
CA LYS A 636 29.23 -16.12 5.30
C LYS A 636 29.02 -14.66 5.70
N SER A 637 28.33 -13.90 4.85
CA SER A 637 28.02 -12.50 5.13
C SER A 637 27.07 -12.37 6.33
N LYS A 638 26.06 -13.25 6.43
CA LYS A 638 25.14 -13.30 7.56
C LYS A 638 25.87 -13.65 8.85
N THR A 639 26.71 -14.69 8.86
CA THR A 639 27.51 -15.07 10.04
C THR A 639 28.38 -13.90 10.52
N GLU A 640 29.08 -13.22 9.61
CA GLU A 640 29.93 -12.07 9.99
C GLU A 640 29.12 -10.93 10.61
N LEU A 641 27.99 -10.56 10.00
CA LEU A 641 27.12 -9.51 10.54
C LEU A 641 26.48 -9.91 11.88
N GLN A 642 26.15 -11.19 12.09
CA GLN A 642 25.69 -11.68 13.38
C GLN A 642 26.79 -11.64 14.45
N ASN A 643 28.03 -11.94 14.09
CA ASN A 643 29.17 -11.78 15.01
C ASN A 643 29.36 -10.30 15.39
N MET A 644 29.26 -9.39 14.44
CA MET A 644 29.31 -7.94 14.70
C MET A 644 28.16 -7.50 15.60
N ALA A 645 26.94 -8.02 15.38
CA ALA A 645 25.78 -7.76 16.21
C ALA A 645 25.99 -8.23 17.66
N SER A 646 26.55 -9.43 17.85
CA SER A 646 26.89 -9.95 19.19
C SER A 646 27.92 -9.07 19.88
N LYS A 647 28.98 -8.70 19.17
CA LYS A 647 30.04 -7.82 19.72
C LYS A 647 29.50 -6.46 20.14
N LEU A 648 28.66 -5.84 19.30
CA LEU A 648 28.01 -4.56 19.63
C LEU A 648 27.20 -4.67 20.93
N ARG A 649 26.47 -5.78 21.11
CA ARG A 649 25.73 -5.99 22.36
C ARG A 649 26.62 -6.16 23.56
N ASP A 650 27.72 -6.88 23.42
CA ASP A 650 28.69 -7.06 24.51
C ASP A 650 29.31 -5.74 24.94
N GLU A 651 29.55 -4.82 24.00
CA GLU A 651 30.04 -3.46 24.29
C GLU A 651 28.96 -2.56 24.91
N LEU A 652 27.69 -2.76 24.55
CA LEU A 652 26.57 -1.97 25.08
C LEU A 652 26.09 -2.43 26.46
N LYS A 653 26.24 -3.70 26.84
CA LYS A 653 25.50 -4.31 27.97
C LYS A 653 25.66 -3.61 29.32
N GLU A 654 26.80 -2.97 29.56
CA GLU A 654 27.08 -2.26 30.83
C GLU A 654 26.41 -0.88 30.90
N VAL A 655 26.08 -0.29 29.75
CA VAL A 655 25.57 1.09 29.64
C VAL A 655 24.16 1.16 29.06
N TYR A 656 23.71 0.09 28.40
CA TYR A 656 22.42 0.01 27.74
C TYR A 656 21.88 -1.43 27.75
N THR A 657 20.63 -1.59 28.16
CA THR A 657 19.90 -2.86 28.10
C THR A 657 18.56 -2.64 27.39
N PRO A 658 18.27 -3.38 26.30
CA PRO A 658 17.00 -3.24 25.60
C PRO A 658 15.83 -3.72 26.46
N SER A 659 14.65 -3.14 26.25
CA SER A 659 13.44 -3.53 26.98
C SER A 659 12.82 -4.85 26.52
N LEU A 660 13.17 -5.30 25.31
CA LEU A 660 12.69 -6.52 24.65
C LEU A 660 13.90 -7.25 24.07
N ASP A 661 13.94 -8.57 24.20
CA ASP A 661 15.06 -9.38 23.71
C ASP A 661 14.60 -10.80 23.34
N SER A 662 15.47 -11.53 22.64
CA SER A 662 15.31 -12.95 22.33
C SER A 662 16.62 -13.71 22.60
N SER A 663 16.51 -15.00 22.91
CA SER A 663 17.67 -15.86 23.17
C SER A 663 18.46 -16.27 21.93
N ASP A 664 17.96 -16.00 20.73
CA ASP A 664 18.57 -16.40 19.44
C ASP A 664 18.58 -15.18 18.50
N SER A 665 19.75 -14.89 17.92
CA SER A 665 19.91 -13.77 16.97
C SER A 665 19.06 -13.92 15.71
N ASP A 666 18.70 -15.13 15.31
CA ASP A 666 17.79 -15.37 14.18
C ASP A 666 16.31 -15.10 14.53
N VAL A 667 15.98 -14.79 15.80
CA VAL A 667 14.64 -14.35 16.19
C VAL A 667 14.62 -12.84 16.37
N ILE A 668 14.15 -12.15 15.34
CA ILE A 668 14.00 -10.69 15.34
C ILE A 668 12.78 -10.32 16.15
N VAL A 669 12.93 -9.32 17.02
CA VAL A 669 11.87 -8.82 17.89
C VAL A 669 11.50 -7.39 17.56
N TYR A 670 10.21 -7.05 17.61
CA TYR A 670 9.71 -5.69 17.39
C TYR A 670 8.54 -5.39 18.32
N ARG A 671 8.56 -4.22 18.95
CA ARG A 671 7.58 -3.75 19.92
C ARG A 671 6.75 -2.61 19.34
N ARG A 672 5.45 -2.76 19.46
CA ARG A 672 4.47 -1.69 19.38
C ARG A 672 3.75 -1.54 20.73
N ALA A 673 3.07 -0.43 20.96
CA ALA A 673 2.29 -0.24 22.16
C ALA A 673 1.05 0.62 21.92
N TYR A 674 0.01 0.34 22.68
CA TYR A 674 -1.17 1.20 22.80
C TYR A 674 -1.48 1.35 24.29
N LYS A 675 -1.47 2.58 24.79
CA LYS A 675 -1.57 2.89 26.24
C LYS A 675 -0.59 2.03 27.04
N ASP A 676 -1.09 1.16 27.90
CA ASP A 676 -0.32 0.27 28.76
C ASP A 676 -0.24 -1.17 28.21
N THR A 677 -0.63 -1.43 26.97
CA THR A 677 -0.55 -2.77 26.36
C THR A 677 0.51 -2.82 25.28
N ASP A 678 1.40 -3.80 25.36
CA ASP A 678 2.46 -4.03 24.38
C ASP A 678 2.04 -5.09 23.35
N TYR A 679 2.52 -4.92 22.11
CA TYR A 679 2.33 -5.84 21.01
C TYR A 679 3.70 -6.26 20.50
N ILE A 680 4.07 -7.49 20.80
CA ILE A 680 5.42 -8.03 20.60
C ILE A 680 5.40 -8.97 19.40
N PHE A 681 6.14 -8.61 18.36
CA PHE A 681 6.40 -9.47 17.23
C PHE A 681 7.68 -10.26 17.47
N ALA A 682 7.65 -11.56 17.18
CA ALA A 682 8.83 -12.41 17.05
C ALA A 682 8.86 -13.01 15.66
N ILE A 683 9.95 -12.85 14.92
CA ILE A 683 10.06 -13.16 13.50
C ILE A 683 11.30 -14.03 13.27
N ASN A 684 11.14 -15.14 12.56
CA ASN A 684 12.19 -16.12 12.34
C ASN A 684 12.94 -15.88 11.02
N ASP A 685 14.20 -15.45 11.12
CA ASP A 685 15.15 -15.28 10.01
C ASP A 685 16.12 -16.49 9.88
N LYS A 686 15.91 -17.59 10.61
CA LYS A 686 16.75 -18.79 10.50
C LYS A 686 16.55 -19.44 9.14
N ARG A 687 17.61 -19.49 8.35
CA ARG A 687 17.58 -19.88 6.93
C ARG A 687 18.78 -20.75 6.56
N THR A 688 18.67 -21.45 5.43
CA THR A 688 19.73 -22.22 4.77
C THR A 688 19.51 -22.23 3.26
N TYR A 689 20.41 -22.87 2.52
CA TYR A 689 20.24 -23.13 1.09
C TYR A 689 19.27 -24.30 0.87
N GLY A 690 18.29 -24.11 -0.02
CA GLY A 690 17.32 -25.13 -0.42
C GLY A 690 17.54 -25.68 -1.82
N ASP A 691 16.56 -26.46 -2.28
CA ASP A 691 16.57 -27.11 -3.60
C ASP A 691 15.94 -26.23 -4.70
N TYR A 692 15.48 -25.03 -4.35
CA TYR A 692 14.84 -24.13 -5.31
C TYR A 692 15.87 -23.28 -6.07
N VAL A 693 16.69 -22.51 -5.36
CA VAL A 693 17.79 -21.71 -5.93
C VAL A 693 19.10 -21.84 -5.13
N GLY A 694 19.09 -22.57 -4.03
CA GLY A 694 20.19 -22.64 -3.07
C GLY A 694 21.48 -23.22 -3.64
N HIS A 695 21.38 -24.08 -4.67
CA HIS A 695 22.55 -24.60 -5.40
C HIS A 695 23.39 -23.51 -6.06
N HIS A 696 22.83 -22.33 -6.34
CA HIS A 696 23.56 -21.18 -6.89
C HIS A 696 24.37 -20.39 -5.86
N ARG A 697 24.14 -20.63 -4.56
CA ARG A 697 24.82 -19.93 -3.44
C ARG A 697 24.71 -18.40 -3.50
N LYS A 698 23.59 -17.89 -4.05
CA LYS A 698 23.29 -16.45 -4.14
C LYS A 698 22.26 -15.98 -3.13
N VAL A 699 21.41 -16.88 -2.64
CA VAL A 699 20.36 -16.61 -1.66
C VAL A 699 20.19 -17.84 -0.77
N MET A 700 20.05 -17.66 0.54
CA MET A 700 19.59 -18.70 1.47
C MET A 700 18.06 -18.67 1.50
N GLU A 701 17.42 -19.43 0.63
CA GLU A 701 15.98 -19.31 0.34
C GLU A 701 15.07 -20.17 1.23
N LYS A 702 15.63 -21.19 1.88
CA LYS A 702 14.89 -22.15 2.71
C LYS A 702 14.93 -21.73 4.17
N GLY A 703 13.78 -21.43 4.76
CA GLY A 703 13.65 -21.20 6.19
C GLY A 703 13.80 -22.50 6.98
N LEU A 704 14.19 -22.38 8.24
CA LEU A 704 14.24 -23.48 9.21
C LEU A 704 13.35 -23.13 10.40
N PRO A 705 12.69 -24.11 11.05
CA PRO A 705 11.99 -23.83 12.30
C PRO A 705 12.96 -23.32 13.35
N ASN A 706 12.47 -22.45 14.24
CA ASN A 706 13.27 -21.95 15.35
C ASN A 706 12.44 -21.82 16.63
N THR A 707 13.10 -22.00 17.78
CA THR A 707 12.52 -21.78 19.09
C THR A 707 13.44 -20.84 19.85
N ALA A 708 12.87 -19.79 20.45
CA ALA A 708 13.63 -18.86 21.29
C ALA A 708 12.83 -18.48 22.53
N GLU A 709 13.54 -18.20 23.63
CA GLU A 709 12.97 -17.56 24.81
C GLU A 709 12.95 -16.04 24.55
N LEU A 710 11.77 -15.44 24.66
CA LEU A 710 11.57 -13.99 24.61
C LEU A 710 11.64 -13.42 26.02
N PHE A 711 12.19 -12.22 26.14
CA PHE A 711 12.25 -11.47 27.40
C PHE A 711 11.64 -10.08 27.21
N LEU A 712 10.78 -9.66 28.14
CA LEU A 712 10.26 -8.29 28.23
C LEU A 712 10.54 -7.74 29.63
N LYS A 713 11.17 -6.56 29.70
CA LYS A 713 11.46 -5.82 30.94
C LYS A 713 10.20 -5.18 31.52
N ARG A 714 9.23 -6.01 31.92
CA ARG A 714 7.95 -5.62 32.48
C ARG A 714 7.44 -6.69 33.45
N LYS A 715 6.85 -6.28 34.57
CA LYS A 715 6.33 -7.17 35.63
C LYS A 715 4.82 -7.07 35.73
N ASN A 716 4.20 -8.07 36.37
CA ASN A 716 2.76 -8.11 36.66
C ASN A 716 1.90 -7.93 35.41
N VAL A 717 2.17 -8.75 34.39
CA VAL A 717 1.46 -8.71 33.11
C VAL A 717 0.96 -10.09 32.71
N CYS A 718 -0.05 -10.09 31.85
CA CYS A 718 -0.57 -11.28 31.18
C CYS A 718 -0.14 -11.25 29.72
N VAL A 719 0.25 -12.41 29.17
CA VAL A 719 0.72 -12.54 27.78
C VAL A 719 -0.24 -13.43 27.01
N TYR A 720 -0.65 -12.99 25.83
CA TYR A 720 -1.55 -13.72 24.94
C TYR A 720 -0.91 -13.87 23.57
N ASP A 721 -0.88 -15.08 23.02
CA ASP A 721 -0.50 -15.33 21.64
C ASP A 721 -1.71 -15.11 20.72
N LEU A 722 -1.70 -13.97 20.02
CA LEU A 722 -2.79 -13.57 19.12
C LEU A 722 -2.84 -14.42 17.84
N THR A 723 -1.79 -15.21 17.55
CA THR A 723 -1.77 -16.10 16.38
C THR A 723 -2.37 -17.46 16.66
N GLU A 724 -2.40 -17.87 17.94
CA GLU A 724 -2.99 -19.15 18.40
C GLU A 724 -4.24 -18.95 19.26
N ASN A 725 -4.62 -17.70 19.56
CA ASN A 725 -5.73 -17.34 20.43
C ASN A 725 -5.64 -18.00 21.83
N ARG A 726 -4.46 -17.91 22.47
CA ARG A 726 -4.25 -18.53 23.80
C ARG A 726 -3.44 -17.65 24.73
N GLU A 727 -3.71 -17.79 26.02
CA GLU A 727 -2.85 -17.26 27.08
C GLU A 727 -1.53 -18.04 27.16
N ILE A 728 -0.45 -17.31 27.44
CA ILE A 728 0.90 -17.84 27.57
C ILE A 728 1.33 -17.80 29.03
N LEU A 729 1.74 -18.96 29.54
CA LEU A 729 2.40 -19.04 30.83
C LEU A 729 3.78 -18.38 30.75
N THR A 730 4.02 -17.42 31.64
CA THR A 730 5.28 -16.69 31.70
C THR A 730 6.07 -17.09 32.94
N LYS A 731 7.40 -17.00 32.83
CA LYS A 731 8.32 -17.11 33.95
C LYS A 731 8.70 -15.70 34.40
N SER A 732 8.46 -15.37 35.67
CA SER A 732 8.94 -14.13 36.25
C SER A 732 10.45 -14.17 36.41
N THR A 733 11.09 -13.01 36.24
CA THR A 733 12.51 -12.79 36.50
C THR A 733 12.67 -11.59 37.43
N GLU A 734 13.90 -11.31 37.87
CA GLU A 734 14.19 -10.14 38.70
C GLU A 734 13.71 -8.83 38.05
N ASN A 735 13.78 -8.69 36.72
CA ASN A 735 13.57 -7.43 36.02
C ASN A 735 12.46 -7.47 34.95
N GLY A 736 11.75 -8.58 34.81
CA GLY A 736 10.75 -8.74 33.77
C GLY A 736 10.13 -10.13 33.70
N ILE A 737 9.62 -10.50 32.52
CA ILE A 737 9.02 -11.81 32.25
C ILE A 737 9.68 -12.49 31.05
N LYS A 738 9.58 -13.82 31.00
CA LYS A 738 10.07 -14.66 29.91
C LYS A 738 9.03 -15.68 29.46
N TRP A 739 9.04 -16.01 28.17
CA TRP A 739 8.24 -17.10 27.61
C TRP A 739 8.88 -17.63 26.33
N ASN A 740 8.51 -18.84 25.90
CA ASN A 740 9.03 -19.44 24.68
C ASN A 740 8.16 -19.06 23.47
N ALA A 741 8.82 -18.87 22.33
CA ALA A 741 8.21 -18.69 21.03
C ALA A 741 8.68 -19.79 20.08
N ASP A 742 7.73 -20.58 19.57
CA ASP A 742 7.96 -21.57 18.52
C ASP A 742 7.55 -20.98 17.17
N LEU A 743 8.50 -20.96 16.23
CA LEU A 743 8.39 -20.23 14.97
C LEU A 743 8.63 -21.18 13.79
N ALA A 744 7.68 -21.21 12.86
CA ALA A 744 7.82 -21.90 11.59
C ALA A 744 8.92 -21.26 10.71
N PRO A 745 9.42 -21.97 9.67
CA PRO A 745 10.30 -21.39 8.64
C PRO A 745 9.83 -20.04 8.10
N GLY A 746 10.63 -18.98 8.25
CA GLY A 746 10.25 -17.61 7.83
C GLY A 746 8.99 -17.07 8.53
N GLY A 747 8.50 -17.75 9.57
CA GLY A 747 7.26 -17.44 10.26
C GLY A 747 7.42 -16.37 11.33
N GLY A 748 6.31 -16.05 11.99
CA GLY A 748 6.28 -15.09 13.08
C GLY A 748 5.13 -15.34 14.04
N ARG A 749 5.23 -14.71 15.20
CA ARG A 749 4.21 -14.69 16.26
C ARG A 749 3.94 -13.25 16.68
N LEU A 750 2.71 -12.97 17.10
CA LEU A 750 2.30 -11.71 17.69
C LEU A 750 1.74 -11.96 19.07
N TYR A 751 2.34 -11.35 20.08
CA TYR A 751 1.89 -11.42 21.46
C TYR A 751 1.28 -10.09 21.91
N MET A 752 0.15 -10.13 22.59
CA MET A 752 -0.41 -9.01 23.33
C MET A 752 -0.04 -9.15 24.80
N VAL A 753 0.58 -8.13 25.39
CA VAL A 753 1.02 -8.11 26.79
C VAL A 753 0.29 -6.99 27.52
N SER A 754 -0.67 -7.36 28.37
CA SER A 754 -1.53 -6.42 29.09
C SER A 754 -1.23 -6.39 30.59
N SER A 755 -1.45 -5.24 31.22
CA SER A 755 -1.36 -5.05 32.67
C SER A 755 -2.48 -5.75 33.45
N ARG A 756 -3.62 -5.99 32.79
CA ARG A 756 -4.82 -6.59 33.39
C ARG A 756 -5.21 -7.85 32.63
N PRO A 757 -5.63 -8.92 33.33
CA PRO A 757 -6.07 -10.15 32.67
C PRO A 757 -7.40 -9.92 31.96
N LEU A 758 -7.53 -10.52 30.77
CA LEU A 758 -8.78 -10.62 30.03
C LEU A 758 -9.73 -11.63 30.69
N GLU A 759 -10.90 -11.17 31.12
CA GLU A 759 -11.92 -11.99 31.78
C GLU A 759 -13.00 -12.48 30.81
N LYS A 760 -13.74 -11.58 30.16
CA LYS A 760 -14.86 -11.95 29.27
C LYS A 760 -15.24 -10.85 28.29
N ILE A 761 -16.11 -11.20 27.34
CA ILE A 761 -16.79 -10.26 26.46
C ILE A 761 -18.19 -9.97 27.02
N ILE A 762 -18.61 -8.71 26.94
CA ILE A 762 -19.98 -8.27 27.21
C ILE A 762 -20.54 -7.67 25.92
N ILE A 763 -21.71 -8.13 25.48
CA ILE A 763 -22.41 -7.57 24.32
C ILE A 763 -23.66 -6.84 24.83
N ASP A 764 -23.68 -5.53 24.61
CA ASP A 764 -24.83 -4.67 24.92
C ASP A 764 -25.54 -4.31 23.62
N VAL A 765 -26.85 -4.57 23.54
CA VAL A 765 -27.73 -4.03 22.48
C VAL A 765 -28.52 -2.87 23.07
N ALA A 766 -28.39 -1.68 22.48
CA ALA A 766 -29.05 -0.49 22.99
C ALA A 766 -30.58 -0.66 23.02
N PRO A 767 -31.28 -0.13 24.05
CA PRO A 767 -32.75 -0.16 24.09
C PRO A 767 -33.36 0.44 22.84
N ARG A 768 -34.33 -0.27 22.24
CA ARG A 768 -35.05 0.11 21.01
C ARG A 768 -36.45 -0.47 21.01
N LYS A 769 -37.34 0.10 20.20
CA LYS A 769 -38.62 -0.56 19.86
C LYS A 769 -38.37 -1.69 18.86
N GLU A 770 -39.17 -2.75 18.93
CA GLU A 770 -38.97 -3.94 18.07
C GLU A 770 -39.14 -3.65 16.56
N ASP A 771 -39.82 -2.56 16.19
CA ASP A 771 -40.03 -2.10 14.80
C ASP A 771 -38.94 -1.13 14.29
N GLU A 772 -38.04 -0.64 15.16
CA GLU A 772 -36.98 0.29 14.74
C GLU A 772 -35.91 -0.41 13.89
N GLN A 773 -35.60 0.10 12.70
CA GLN A 773 -34.58 -0.52 11.84
C GLN A 773 -33.14 -0.26 12.28
N LYS A 774 -32.90 0.73 13.14
CA LYS A 774 -31.54 1.06 13.62
C LYS A 774 -31.24 0.31 14.89
N VAL A 775 -30.14 -0.43 14.91
CA VAL A 775 -29.68 -1.21 16.06
C VAL A 775 -28.26 -0.81 16.41
N ARG A 776 -28.03 -0.38 17.65
CA ARG A 776 -26.69 -0.08 18.17
C ARG A 776 -26.21 -1.22 19.05
N ILE A 777 -25.03 -1.73 18.74
CA ILE A 777 -24.41 -2.88 19.41
C ILE A 777 -23.05 -2.43 19.93
N SER A 778 -22.73 -2.77 21.18
CA SER A 778 -21.40 -2.58 21.76
C SER A 778 -20.87 -3.91 22.27
N ALA A 779 -19.68 -4.31 21.81
CA ALA A 779 -18.96 -5.47 22.32
C ALA A 779 -17.74 -5.00 23.12
N LYS A 780 -17.66 -5.37 24.39
CA LYS A 780 -16.62 -4.93 25.32
C LYS A 780 -15.80 -6.11 25.80
N VAL A 781 -14.48 -6.05 25.66
CA VAL A 781 -13.54 -7.00 26.25
C VAL A 781 -13.09 -6.46 27.60
N THR A 782 -13.40 -7.19 28.67
CA THR A 782 -13.32 -6.69 30.04
C THR A 782 -12.40 -7.51 30.93
N ASP A 783 -11.91 -6.87 31.99
CA ASP A 783 -11.23 -7.53 33.11
C ASP A 783 -12.22 -8.08 34.15
N LYS A 784 -11.69 -8.63 35.26
CA LYS A 784 -12.49 -9.16 36.38
C LYS A 784 -13.40 -8.13 37.05
N LYS A 785 -13.09 -6.83 36.94
CA LYS A 785 -13.89 -5.72 37.46
C LYS A 785 -14.88 -5.18 36.43
N LEU A 786 -15.07 -5.90 35.32
CA LEU A 786 -15.94 -5.54 34.20
C LEU A 786 -15.53 -4.23 33.52
N GLN A 787 -14.29 -3.80 33.69
CA GLN A 787 -13.76 -2.61 33.03
C GLN A 787 -13.16 -3.00 31.68
N PRO A 788 -13.42 -2.25 30.60
CA PRO A 788 -12.74 -2.45 29.32
C PRO A 788 -11.21 -2.43 29.47
N LEU A 789 -10.53 -3.27 28.69
CA LEU A 789 -9.06 -3.30 28.67
C LEU A 789 -8.48 -2.08 27.96
N ASP A 790 -7.35 -1.57 28.44
CA ASP A 790 -6.57 -0.52 27.78
C ASP A 790 -5.72 -1.08 26.63
N ALA A 791 -6.40 -1.69 25.67
CA ALA A 791 -5.81 -2.38 24.53
C ALA A 791 -6.66 -2.15 23.27
N VAL A 792 -6.07 -2.41 22.11
CA VAL A 792 -6.81 -2.74 20.90
C VAL A 792 -6.89 -4.26 20.81
N VAL A 793 -8.04 -4.84 21.19
CA VAL A 793 -8.20 -6.30 21.23
C VAL A 793 -8.73 -6.81 19.89
N PRO A 794 -8.04 -7.74 19.21
CA PRO A 794 -8.57 -8.34 17.99
C PRO A 794 -9.82 -9.16 18.30
N MET A 795 -10.87 -9.00 17.49
CA MET A 795 -12.12 -9.74 17.65
C MET A 795 -12.79 -10.05 16.31
N GLU A 796 -13.57 -11.13 16.28
CA GLU A 796 -14.50 -11.49 15.22
C GLU A 796 -15.93 -11.22 15.72
N ILE A 797 -16.72 -10.49 14.95
CA ILE A 797 -18.15 -10.30 15.20
C ILE A 797 -18.94 -10.92 14.06
N LYS A 798 -19.99 -11.67 14.39
CA LYS A 798 -20.97 -12.20 13.45
C LYS A 798 -22.36 -11.71 13.82
N ILE A 799 -23.05 -11.12 12.84
CA ILE A 799 -24.44 -10.70 12.96
C ILE A 799 -25.25 -11.63 12.07
N ILE A 800 -26.16 -12.40 12.67
CA ILE A 800 -26.90 -13.47 12.01
C ILE A 800 -28.38 -13.08 11.98
N ASP A 801 -28.94 -13.09 10.78
CA ASP A 801 -30.36 -12.80 10.55
C ASP A 801 -31.27 -13.95 11.03
N PRO A 802 -32.60 -13.75 11.10
CA PRO A 802 -33.54 -14.80 11.53
C PRO A 802 -33.55 -16.06 10.65
N LYS A 803 -32.94 -16.01 9.46
CA LYS A 803 -32.80 -17.15 8.54
C LYS A 803 -31.44 -17.84 8.66
N GLY A 804 -30.59 -17.41 9.60
CA GLY A 804 -29.27 -17.99 9.82
C GLY A 804 -28.18 -17.46 8.89
N LYS A 805 -28.42 -16.40 8.11
CA LYS A 805 -27.44 -15.80 7.19
C LYS A 805 -26.66 -14.69 7.88
N GLU A 806 -25.35 -14.61 7.61
CA GLU A 806 -24.53 -13.48 8.05
C GLU A 806 -24.94 -12.19 7.33
N ALA A 807 -25.14 -11.13 8.12
CA ALA A 807 -25.45 -9.79 7.66
C ALA A 807 -24.19 -8.91 7.56
N GLU A 808 -24.34 -7.72 6.98
CA GLU A 808 -23.26 -6.74 6.91
C GLU A 808 -22.73 -6.38 8.31
N PHE A 809 -21.48 -5.94 8.37
CA PHE A 809 -20.69 -5.77 9.60
C PHE A 809 -20.32 -7.07 10.33
N SER A 810 -20.61 -8.25 9.77
CA SER A 810 -19.89 -9.47 10.17
C SER A 810 -18.45 -9.42 9.66
N GLY A 811 -17.47 -9.77 10.50
CA GLY A 811 -16.06 -9.78 10.15
C GLY A 811 -15.13 -9.51 11.34
N TYR A 812 -13.88 -9.18 11.03
CA TYR A 812 -12.85 -8.89 12.02
C TYR A 812 -12.75 -7.40 12.34
N TYR A 813 -12.44 -7.10 13.61
CA TYR A 813 -12.33 -5.77 14.18
C TYR A 813 -11.16 -5.68 15.17
N GLY A 814 -10.72 -4.46 15.44
CA GLY A 814 -9.85 -4.15 16.57
C GLY A 814 -10.63 -3.34 17.57
N ALA A 815 -11.05 -3.96 18.67
CA ALA A 815 -11.78 -3.31 19.76
C ALA A 815 -10.85 -2.37 20.52
N LYS A 816 -10.73 -1.14 20.04
CA LYS A 816 -9.91 -0.09 20.64
C LYS A 816 -10.46 0.33 21.98
N ASP A 817 -9.57 0.51 22.95
CA ASP A 817 -9.94 0.70 24.36
C ASP A 817 -10.82 -0.44 24.89
N GLY A 818 -10.64 -1.64 24.34
CA GLY A 818 -11.41 -2.83 24.66
C GLY A 818 -12.86 -2.78 24.19
N ILE A 819 -13.26 -1.84 23.32
CA ILE A 819 -14.64 -1.65 22.88
C ILE A 819 -14.74 -1.64 21.36
N GLN A 820 -15.73 -2.36 20.82
CA GLN A 820 -16.17 -2.23 19.43
C GLN A 820 -17.64 -1.82 19.38
N GLU A 821 -17.94 -0.76 18.64
CA GLU A 821 -19.30 -0.31 18.39
C GLU A 821 -19.72 -0.64 16.95
N ILE A 822 -20.96 -1.09 16.78
CA ILE A 822 -21.57 -1.35 15.47
C ILE A 822 -22.94 -0.69 15.43
N ASN A 823 -23.17 0.07 14.36
CA ASN A 823 -24.47 0.64 14.01
C ASN A 823 -25.04 -0.13 12.82
N LEU A 824 -25.95 -1.07 13.10
CA LEU A 824 -26.63 -1.88 12.09
C LEU A 824 -27.92 -1.18 11.66
N ASP A 825 -28.16 -1.15 10.34
CA ASP A 825 -29.45 -0.72 9.78
C ASP A 825 -30.12 -1.95 9.16
N LEU A 826 -31.22 -2.43 9.74
CA LEU A 826 -32.03 -3.51 9.19
C LEU A 826 -32.63 -3.07 7.84
N ALA A 827 -32.68 -3.98 6.88
CA ALA A 827 -33.23 -3.72 5.56
C ALA A 827 -34.77 -3.74 5.56
N LYS A 828 -35.38 -3.01 4.61
CA LYS A 828 -36.85 -2.98 4.46
C LYS A 828 -37.45 -4.36 4.17
N ASN A 829 -36.70 -5.23 3.49
CA ASN A 829 -37.09 -6.59 3.16
C ASN A 829 -36.46 -7.65 4.07
N ASP A 830 -35.93 -7.25 5.24
CA ASP A 830 -35.64 -8.21 6.31
C ASP A 830 -36.95 -8.75 6.90
N GLY A 831 -36.93 -10.05 7.20
CA GLY A 831 -38.06 -10.73 7.84
C GLY A 831 -38.11 -10.44 9.34
N PRO A 832 -39.31 -10.49 9.96
CA PRO A 832 -39.41 -10.46 11.41
C PRO A 832 -38.74 -11.70 12.02
N GLY A 833 -38.25 -11.57 13.25
CA GLY A 833 -37.66 -12.67 14.00
C GLY A 833 -36.51 -12.24 14.92
N THR A 834 -35.81 -13.24 15.45
CA THR A 834 -34.68 -13.05 16.35
C THR A 834 -33.38 -12.94 15.56
N TRP A 835 -32.64 -11.86 15.79
CA TRP A 835 -31.28 -11.66 15.31
C TRP A 835 -30.28 -12.06 16.38
N ILE A 836 -29.16 -12.66 15.98
CA ILE A 836 -28.12 -13.15 16.89
C ILE A 836 -26.81 -12.42 16.61
N ILE A 837 -26.16 -11.95 17.68
CA ILE A 837 -24.86 -11.30 17.64
C ILE A 837 -23.88 -12.20 18.39
N LYS A 838 -22.86 -12.68 17.70
CA LYS A 838 -21.76 -13.45 18.30
C LYS A 838 -20.49 -12.63 18.23
N ALA A 839 -19.79 -12.51 19.35
CA ALA A 839 -18.46 -11.93 19.39
C ALA A 839 -17.46 -12.97 19.90
N LYS A 840 -16.28 -13.02 19.29
CA LYS A 840 -15.14 -13.83 19.72
C LYS A 840 -13.91 -12.94 19.81
N GLU A 841 -13.26 -12.88 20.96
CA GLU A 841 -11.98 -12.21 21.09
C GLU A 841 -10.84 -13.17 20.72
N LEU A 842 -9.80 -12.65 20.07
CA LEU A 842 -8.73 -13.45 19.47
C LEU A 842 -7.45 -13.49 20.34
N ALA A 843 -7.53 -13.06 21.60
CA ALA A 843 -6.44 -13.23 22.56
C ALA A 843 -6.54 -14.55 23.33
N THR A 844 -7.74 -14.98 23.73
CA THR A 844 -7.99 -16.27 24.40
C THR A 844 -9.03 -17.16 23.72
N GLY A 845 -9.71 -16.65 22.68
CA GLY A 845 -10.76 -17.38 21.97
C GLY A 845 -12.12 -17.42 22.67
N LYS A 846 -12.31 -16.68 23.77
CA LYS A 846 -13.58 -16.58 24.49
C LYS A 846 -14.64 -15.94 23.60
N THR A 847 -15.88 -16.35 23.83
CA THR A 847 -17.05 -15.89 23.06
C THR A 847 -18.13 -15.32 23.96
N ALA A 848 -18.96 -14.47 23.37
CA ALA A 848 -20.23 -14.05 23.94
C ALA A 848 -21.31 -14.01 22.85
N GLU A 849 -22.55 -14.13 23.27
CA GLU A 849 -23.72 -14.06 22.39
C GLU A 849 -24.77 -13.14 23.02
N ALA A 850 -25.43 -12.34 22.18
CA ALA A 850 -26.63 -11.59 22.51
C ALA A 850 -27.64 -11.72 21.38
N ALA A 851 -28.90 -11.41 21.67
CA ALA A 851 -29.97 -11.45 20.68
C ALA A 851 -30.91 -10.27 20.83
N PHE A 852 -31.58 -9.90 19.74
CA PHE A 852 -32.66 -8.91 19.75
C PHE A 852 -33.77 -9.33 18.79
N LYS A 853 -35.00 -8.85 19.04
CA LYS A 853 -36.15 -9.11 18.18
C LYS A 853 -36.38 -7.98 17.18
N PHE A 854 -36.86 -8.34 16.00
CA PHE A 854 -37.37 -7.41 15.00
C PHE A 854 -38.78 -7.82 14.59
N ILE A 855 -39.72 -6.89 14.62
CA ILE A 855 -41.08 -7.07 14.10
C ILE A 855 -41.29 -6.12 12.94
N LYS A 856 -41.98 -6.59 11.90
CA LYS A 856 -42.35 -5.76 10.75
C LYS A 856 -43.74 -5.17 10.99
N LYS A 857 -43.86 -3.85 10.85
CA LYS A 857 -45.14 -3.15 10.87
C LYS A 857 -45.92 -3.39 9.59
#